data_AF-A0A0T1T1M2-F1
#
_entry.id   AF-A0A0T1T1M2-F1
#
_cell.length_a   1.000
_cell.length_b   1.000
_cell.length_c   1.000
_cell.angle_alpha   90.00
_cell.angle_beta   90.00
_cell.angle_gamma   90.00
#
_symmetry.space_group_name_H-M   'P 1'
#
loop_
_entity.id
_entity.type
_entity.pdbx_description
1 polymer ?
#
loop_
_entity_poly.entity_id
_entity_poly.type
_entity_poly.pdbx_seq_one_letter_code
_entity_poly.pdbx_strand_id
1 'polypeptide(L)'
;MRSPLHTSAAVVGALAAVAALVTAAPPAVAADTQDVTADVLANRDVTLAGDTVVTVPSGTTTFDGVFRGRGTLTVRGGGTLVLSKDSDFTLPKARQRQMVRTQGGNHPYTTVGTPDPPAITVERGATLQYGTGGNTGLIGHFPYDTPGYRLNQLNVRVDGTLRLSLTRTFNLGTISGSGLVTQPRNMWGTLDLAGTHPFSGVIDNGTGMAAGRPEYPVSLPHARAILNQGSWIIDTPLRQTITLRQDFYQREYGSDVNVHSRPGSKVVLTGQYSYSDQGGDTQPSLSDPDINWRPIAHQLNKRGTNIEGADVQWGDGTTHKIFMPGTKDTVYINLHEAGGRRSLLTFDYNGPVTLGAPIGGGKYHDTLAVPGAGDVVIAGTKGNDVTFAAAQYYDGSTTVREGAVLRLGSAQGDGSLLTGTARRRIVNDGTLVVRNTRAAIALSRLGGSGSFVQSGAATTTLTGAAVTYTGTTTVKQGILALRDGATLANSRAIRLTSSGARLDTGGSALRVTSALSGKGTVDGAVTNEGVVTGGLTVSGAYTQNAEGQLVLADEPLKVGGKVTLGGGLDLSAAGTATARPATGTAYGKSSASTGTGGASGKDSPTAGNDSAREITVLNHTGNTRTTGTFDKLREGAEVKLADTVYRISYKGGDGNDVVLTATAVSPTASAHGQASSGSVTAETRSASAAESGAFGWWPYALAAGLLGGLLVPATKRTRAGGRRRGGRHSAHGG
;
A
#
# COMPACT_ATOMS: atom_id res chain seq x y z
N MET A 1 -30.67 -53.99 10.12
CA MET A 1 -31.65 -54.80 9.36
C MET A 1 -32.01 -54.08 8.06
N ARG A 2 -32.65 -54.76 7.10
CA ARG A 2 -32.75 -54.36 5.68
C ARG A 2 -33.79 -53.25 5.42
N SER A 3 -33.60 -52.50 4.33
CA SER A 3 -34.66 -51.78 3.59
C SER A 3 -35.74 -52.74 3.07
N PRO A 4 -36.98 -52.27 2.76
CA PRO A 4 -37.35 -51.82 1.39
C PRO A 4 -38.18 -50.49 1.37
N LEU A 5 -38.33 -49.72 0.27
CA LEU A 5 -39.17 -49.88 -0.95
C LEU A 5 -40.70 -49.98 -0.64
N HIS A 6 -41.72 -49.55 -1.42
CA HIS A 6 -41.96 -49.19 -2.84
C HIS A 6 -43.11 -48.13 -2.92
N THR A 7 -43.18 -47.16 -3.85
CA THR A 7 -43.70 -47.16 -5.26
C THR A 7 -45.23 -47.31 -5.46
N SER A 8 -45.77 -46.55 -6.44
CA SER A 8 -47.11 -46.63 -7.07
C SER A 8 -48.30 -45.99 -6.31
N ALA A 9 -49.38 -45.50 -6.95
CA ALA A 9 -49.85 -45.71 -8.34
C ALA A 9 -50.45 -44.45 -9.01
N ALA A 10 -50.69 -44.53 -10.32
CA ALA A 10 -51.36 -43.52 -11.13
C ALA A 10 -52.88 -43.74 -11.21
N VAL A 11 -53.64 -42.68 -11.53
CA VAL A 11 -55.03 -42.78 -12.03
C VAL A 11 -55.19 -41.83 -13.22
N VAL A 12 -55.74 -42.37 -14.32
CA VAL A 12 -56.13 -41.64 -15.52
C VAL A 12 -57.64 -41.34 -15.45
N GLY A 13 -58.05 -40.13 -15.83
CA GLY A 13 -59.45 -39.72 -15.96
C GLY A 13 -59.60 -38.69 -17.09
N ALA A 14 -60.56 -38.88 -17.99
CA ALA A 14 -60.55 -38.30 -19.33
C ALA A 14 -61.43 -37.05 -19.54
N LEU A 15 -61.22 -36.44 -20.72
CA LEU A 15 -61.83 -35.25 -21.31
C LEU A 15 -63.29 -34.93 -20.96
N ALA A 16 -63.56 -33.63 -20.87
CA ALA A 16 -64.73 -33.01 -21.51
C ALA A 16 -64.25 -31.84 -22.39
N ALA A 17 -64.74 -31.76 -23.64
CA ALA A 17 -64.31 -30.76 -24.61
C ALA A 17 -65.27 -29.57 -24.66
N VAL A 18 -64.73 -28.35 -24.75
CA VAL A 18 -65.47 -27.16 -25.23
C VAL A 18 -64.61 -26.49 -26.29
N ALA A 19 -65.09 -26.47 -27.52
CA ALA A 19 -64.44 -25.77 -28.61
C ALA A 19 -64.73 -24.27 -28.52
N ALA A 20 -63.68 -23.45 -28.50
CA ALA A 20 -63.75 -22.02 -28.74
C ALA A 20 -62.87 -21.70 -29.97
N LEU A 21 -63.45 -21.03 -30.96
CA LEU A 21 -62.70 -20.63 -32.16
C LEU A 21 -61.64 -19.58 -31.78
N VAL A 22 -60.39 -20.01 -31.66
CA VAL A 22 -59.25 -19.11 -31.74
C VAL A 22 -59.04 -18.81 -33.22
N THR A 23 -59.38 -17.60 -33.64
CA THR A 23 -58.88 -17.05 -34.91
C THR A 23 -57.36 -17.05 -34.85
N ALA A 24 -56.73 -17.89 -35.69
CA ALA A 24 -55.29 -17.86 -35.83
C ALA A 24 -54.88 -16.48 -36.32
N ALA A 25 -54.27 -15.68 -35.43
CA ALA A 25 -53.52 -14.52 -35.87
C ALA A 25 -52.48 -15.01 -36.89
N PRO A 26 -52.34 -14.34 -38.06
CA PRO A 26 -51.34 -14.76 -39.02
C PRO A 26 -49.96 -14.76 -38.33
N PRO A 27 -49.05 -15.69 -38.68
CA PRO A 27 -47.71 -15.65 -38.16
C PRO A 27 -47.12 -14.27 -38.42
N ALA A 28 -46.56 -13.65 -37.39
CA ALA A 28 -45.89 -12.37 -37.54
C ALA A 28 -44.74 -12.55 -38.53
N VAL A 29 -44.96 -12.12 -39.77
CA VAL A 29 -43.93 -12.10 -40.82
C VAL A 29 -42.79 -11.27 -40.26
N ALA A 30 -41.61 -11.89 -40.11
CA ALA A 30 -40.41 -11.15 -39.75
C ALA A 30 -40.22 -10.08 -40.82
N ALA A 31 -40.21 -8.81 -40.42
CA ALA A 31 -40.00 -7.73 -41.37
C ALA A 31 -38.63 -7.93 -42.04
N ASP A 32 -38.63 -8.13 -43.35
CA ASP A 32 -37.39 -8.35 -44.11
C ASP A 32 -36.41 -7.21 -43.84
N THR A 33 -35.15 -7.56 -43.57
CA THR A 33 -34.11 -6.56 -43.29
C THR A 33 -33.85 -5.74 -44.55
N GLN A 34 -33.98 -4.43 -44.45
CA GLN A 34 -33.82 -3.50 -45.56
C GLN A 34 -32.34 -3.43 -45.96
N ASP A 35 -31.92 -4.09 -47.04
CA ASP A 35 -30.56 -3.91 -47.58
C ASP A 35 -30.49 -2.62 -48.41
N VAL A 36 -29.66 -1.68 -47.96
CA VAL A 36 -29.50 -0.34 -48.56
C VAL A 36 -28.11 -0.14 -49.17
N THR A 37 -27.37 -1.24 -49.40
CA THR A 37 -26.01 -1.23 -49.92
C THR A 37 -25.92 -0.46 -51.25
N ALA A 38 -26.87 -0.66 -52.16
CA ALA A 38 -26.87 0.01 -53.47
C ALA A 38 -27.05 1.54 -53.35
N ASP A 39 -27.91 2.01 -52.45
CA ASP A 39 -28.13 3.45 -52.25
C ASP A 39 -26.93 4.11 -51.53
N VAL A 40 -26.30 3.41 -50.58
CA VAL A 40 -25.06 3.86 -49.92
C VAL A 40 -23.91 3.96 -50.91
N LEU A 41 -23.69 2.95 -51.76
CA LEU A 41 -22.67 3.00 -52.82
C LEU A 41 -22.95 4.06 -53.89
N ALA A 42 -24.22 4.46 -54.05
CA ALA A 42 -24.65 5.55 -54.93
C ALA A 42 -24.72 6.92 -54.24
N ASN A 43 -24.24 7.06 -52.99
CA ASN A 43 -24.26 8.30 -52.20
C ASN A 43 -25.65 8.95 -52.03
N ARG A 44 -26.70 8.13 -51.95
CA ARG A 44 -28.09 8.60 -51.77
C ARG A 44 -28.47 8.66 -50.29
N ASP A 45 -29.31 9.62 -49.92
CA ASP A 45 -29.95 9.65 -48.61
C ASP A 45 -30.79 8.38 -48.38
N VAL A 46 -30.59 7.74 -47.23
CA VAL A 46 -31.29 6.51 -46.86
C VAL A 46 -32.30 6.80 -45.74
N THR A 47 -33.57 6.52 -46.00
CA THR A 47 -34.61 6.51 -44.96
C THR A 47 -34.80 5.08 -44.44
N LEU A 48 -34.43 4.84 -43.18
CA LEU A 48 -34.70 3.60 -42.45
C LEU A 48 -36.19 3.50 -42.14
N ALA A 49 -36.80 2.37 -42.52
CA ALA A 49 -38.17 2.00 -42.16
C ALA A 49 -38.24 0.80 -41.19
N GLY A 50 -37.10 0.17 -40.89
CA GLY A 50 -36.98 -1.01 -40.04
C GLY A 50 -35.52 -1.36 -39.75
N ASP A 51 -35.26 -2.63 -39.42
CA ASP A 51 -33.87 -3.11 -39.33
C ASP A 51 -33.23 -3.07 -40.73
N THR A 52 -32.09 -2.39 -40.84
CA THR A 52 -31.46 -1.99 -42.10
C THR A 52 -30.01 -2.48 -42.14
N VAL A 53 -29.52 -2.94 -43.29
CA VAL A 53 -28.17 -3.48 -43.44
C VAL A 53 -27.41 -2.83 -44.61
N VAL A 54 -26.11 -2.62 -44.39
CA VAL A 54 -25.14 -2.16 -45.40
C VAL A 54 -24.00 -3.16 -45.46
N THR A 55 -23.78 -3.74 -46.65
CA THR A 55 -22.71 -4.68 -46.93
C THR A 55 -21.54 -3.95 -47.59
N VAL A 56 -20.56 -3.51 -46.81
CA VAL A 56 -19.45 -2.70 -47.28
C VAL A 56 -18.45 -3.55 -48.07
N PRO A 57 -18.19 -3.24 -49.36
CA PRO A 57 -17.19 -3.95 -50.15
C PRO A 57 -15.77 -3.67 -49.63
N SER A 58 -14.83 -4.57 -49.92
CA SER A 58 -13.41 -4.40 -49.55
C SER A 58 -12.85 -3.05 -50.01
N GLY A 59 -12.10 -2.37 -49.14
CA GLY A 59 -11.58 -1.02 -49.37
C GLY A 59 -12.33 0.03 -48.55
N THR A 60 -12.40 1.26 -49.05
CA THR A 60 -13.02 2.39 -48.37
C THR A 60 -14.14 2.97 -49.22
N THR A 61 -15.36 3.03 -48.65
CA THR A 61 -16.52 3.72 -49.21
C THR A 61 -16.78 4.97 -48.38
N THR A 62 -16.59 6.15 -48.97
CA THR A 62 -17.09 7.40 -48.36
C THR A 62 -18.54 7.59 -48.75
N PHE A 63 -19.40 7.77 -47.75
CA PHE A 63 -20.82 8.01 -47.88
C PHE A 63 -21.15 9.48 -47.61
N ASP A 64 -21.57 10.16 -48.67
CA ASP A 64 -21.98 11.56 -48.70
C ASP A 64 -23.50 11.77 -48.61
N GLY A 65 -24.29 10.69 -48.49
CA GLY A 65 -25.70 10.76 -48.08
C GLY A 65 -25.85 10.86 -46.56
N VAL A 66 -27.09 10.84 -46.08
CA VAL A 66 -27.40 10.67 -44.64
C VAL A 66 -28.34 9.49 -44.37
N PHE A 67 -28.18 8.86 -43.21
CA PHE A 67 -29.19 7.95 -42.66
C PHE A 67 -30.21 8.73 -41.83
N ARG A 68 -31.50 8.50 -42.07
CA ARG A 68 -32.62 9.14 -41.35
C ARG A 68 -33.78 8.17 -41.10
N GLY A 69 -34.73 8.55 -40.25
CA GLY A 69 -35.99 7.80 -40.09
C GLY A 69 -36.06 6.97 -38.81
N ARG A 70 -36.54 5.72 -38.91
CA ARG A 70 -36.73 4.84 -37.73
C ARG A 70 -36.33 3.40 -38.02
N GLY A 71 -35.42 2.85 -37.21
CA GLY A 71 -34.89 1.51 -37.47
C GLY A 71 -33.62 1.18 -36.68
N THR A 72 -32.85 0.23 -37.21
CA THR A 72 -31.44 -0.01 -36.83
C THR A 72 -30.56 -0.06 -38.06
N LEU A 73 -29.26 0.16 -37.89
CA LEU A 73 -28.25 0.06 -38.94
C LEU A 73 -27.20 -1.02 -38.58
N THR A 74 -27.11 -2.06 -39.40
CA THR A 74 -26.05 -3.06 -39.33
C THR A 74 -25.05 -2.83 -40.46
N VAL A 75 -23.80 -2.56 -40.11
CA VAL A 75 -22.67 -2.40 -41.04
C VAL A 75 -21.86 -3.68 -41.03
N ARG A 76 -21.81 -4.37 -42.16
CA ARG A 76 -21.15 -5.67 -42.35
C ARG A 76 -20.23 -5.68 -43.57
N GLY A 77 -19.56 -6.80 -43.82
CA GLY A 77 -18.60 -6.96 -44.91
C GLY A 77 -17.15 -6.79 -44.45
N GLY A 78 -16.23 -6.55 -45.38
CA GLY A 78 -14.79 -6.47 -45.13
C GLY A 78 -14.18 -5.08 -45.37
N GLY A 79 -15.02 -4.05 -45.55
CA GLY A 79 -14.60 -2.70 -45.90
C GLY A 79 -14.80 -1.66 -44.80
N THR A 80 -14.43 -0.42 -45.13
CA THR A 80 -14.63 0.77 -44.30
C THR A 80 -15.73 1.65 -44.89
N LEU A 81 -16.80 1.88 -44.13
CA LEU A 81 -17.81 2.90 -44.45
C LEU A 81 -17.48 4.19 -43.69
N VAL A 82 -17.13 5.26 -44.41
CA VAL A 82 -16.81 6.57 -43.84
C VAL A 82 -18.01 7.50 -44.02
N LEU A 83 -18.53 8.06 -42.93
CA LEU A 83 -19.61 9.04 -42.98
C LEU A 83 -19.03 10.46 -43.05
N SER A 84 -19.36 11.23 -44.10
CA SER A 84 -18.94 12.64 -44.20
C SER A 84 -19.94 13.61 -43.57
N LYS A 85 -21.23 13.22 -43.50
CA LYS A 85 -22.33 14.03 -42.97
C LYS A 85 -22.94 13.41 -41.71
N ASP A 86 -23.46 14.26 -40.83
CA ASP A 86 -24.21 13.83 -39.64
C ASP A 86 -25.52 13.13 -40.04
N SER A 87 -25.87 12.05 -39.34
CA SER A 87 -27.05 11.23 -39.57
C SER A 87 -27.89 11.11 -38.29
N ASP A 88 -29.22 11.20 -38.42
CA ASP A 88 -30.15 11.20 -37.29
C ASP A 88 -31.38 10.31 -37.60
N PHE A 89 -31.44 9.17 -36.92
CA PHE A 89 -32.59 8.27 -36.89
C PHE A 89 -32.84 7.83 -35.44
N THR A 90 -34.00 7.25 -35.15
CA THR A 90 -34.30 6.72 -33.81
C THR A 90 -34.80 5.28 -33.85
N LEU A 91 -34.74 4.55 -32.74
CA LEU A 91 -35.34 3.23 -32.62
C LEU A 91 -36.88 3.30 -32.76
N PRO A 92 -37.55 2.24 -33.23
CA PRO A 92 -38.99 2.11 -33.07
C PRO A 92 -39.41 2.27 -31.61
N LYS A 93 -40.51 2.99 -31.31
CA LYS A 93 -40.94 3.30 -29.93
C LYS A 93 -40.99 2.08 -29.00
N ALA A 94 -41.42 0.92 -29.50
CA ALA A 94 -41.49 -0.33 -28.72
C ALA A 94 -40.11 -0.88 -28.28
N ARG A 95 -39.01 -0.44 -28.90
CA ARG A 95 -37.63 -0.77 -28.52
C ARG A 95 -36.98 0.31 -27.64
N GLN A 96 -37.63 1.46 -27.46
CA GLN A 96 -37.16 2.55 -26.59
C GLN A 96 -37.58 2.28 -25.14
N ARG A 97 -36.63 1.83 -24.32
CA ARG A 97 -36.76 1.48 -22.90
C ARG A 97 -35.71 2.17 -22.01
N GLN A 98 -34.76 2.89 -22.61
CA GLN A 98 -33.67 3.59 -21.93
C GLN A 98 -34.17 4.63 -20.92
N MET A 99 -33.80 4.44 -19.66
CA MET A 99 -34.17 5.31 -18.55
C MET A 99 -33.01 6.26 -18.22
N VAL A 100 -33.09 7.48 -18.75
CA VAL A 100 -32.14 8.56 -18.42
C VAL A 100 -32.63 9.30 -17.19
N ARG A 101 -31.78 9.45 -16.17
CA ARG A 101 -32.10 10.14 -14.92
C ARG A 101 -31.00 11.11 -14.53
N THR A 102 -31.35 12.38 -14.37
CA THR A 102 -30.48 13.42 -13.81
C THR A 102 -30.79 13.61 -12.33
N GLN A 103 -29.76 13.58 -11.49
CA GLN A 103 -29.87 13.59 -10.02
C GLN A 103 -28.70 14.37 -9.39
N GLY A 104 -28.78 14.75 -8.11
CA GLY A 104 -27.69 15.47 -7.41
C GLY A 104 -27.96 16.95 -7.09
N GLY A 105 -29.13 17.49 -7.46
CA GLY A 105 -29.54 18.86 -7.11
C GLY A 105 -28.65 19.91 -7.77
N ASN A 106 -28.04 20.79 -6.98
CA ASN A 106 -27.15 21.87 -7.47
C ASN A 106 -25.88 21.38 -8.18
N HIS A 107 -25.55 20.09 -8.06
CA HIS A 107 -24.47 19.44 -8.80
C HIS A 107 -25.07 18.23 -9.54
N PRO A 108 -25.80 18.49 -10.65
CA PRO A 108 -26.55 17.46 -11.33
C PRO A 108 -25.62 16.55 -12.13
N TYR A 109 -25.89 15.25 -12.09
CA TYR A 109 -25.25 14.26 -12.92
C TYR A 109 -26.29 13.26 -13.46
N THR A 110 -26.04 12.76 -14.67
CA THR A 110 -26.90 11.84 -15.38
C THR A 110 -26.45 10.40 -15.20
N THR A 111 -27.41 9.50 -15.09
CA THR A 111 -27.23 8.04 -15.14
C THR A 111 -28.16 7.45 -16.18
N VAL A 112 -27.74 6.32 -16.77
CA VAL A 112 -28.51 5.56 -17.76
C VAL A 112 -28.81 4.18 -17.19
N GLY A 113 -30.10 3.87 -17.02
CA GLY A 113 -30.61 2.55 -16.65
C GLY A 113 -31.37 1.90 -17.80
N THR A 114 -31.47 0.56 -17.77
CA THR A 114 -32.25 -0.23 -18.74
C THR A 114 -31.96 0.17 -20.21
N PRO A 115 -30.69 0.16 -20.67
CA PRO A 115 -30.33 0.73 -21.97
C PRO A 115 -31.12 0.12 -23.13
N ASP A 116 -31.37 0.96 -24.12
CA ASP A 116 -31.94 0.58 -25.41
C ASP A 116 -31.07 -0.52 -26.06
N PRO A 117 -31.67 -1.48 -26.80
CA PRO A 117 -30.88 -2.38 -27.63
C PRO A 117 -30.03 -1.57 -28.62
N PRO A 118 -28.86 -2.08 -29.06
CA PRO A 118 -28.05 -1.38 -30.04
C PRO A 118 -28.87 -0.96 -31.27
N ALA A 119 -28.83 0.33 -31.57
CA ALA A 119 -29.41 0.91 -32.78
C ALA A 119 -28.45 0.81 -33.97
N ILE A 120 -27.16 0.64 -33.67
CA ILE A 120 -26.07 0.53 -34.65
C ILE A 120 -25.26 -0.72 -34.30
N THR A 121 -25.01 -1.59 -35.26
CA THR A 121 -24.14 -2.77 -35.13
C THR A 121 -23.04 -2.70 -36.17
N VAL A 122 -21.77 -2.81 -35.74
CA VAL A 122 -20.62 -2.99 -36.62
C VAL A 122 -20.17 -4.45 -36.48
N GLU A 123 -20.44 -5.25 -37.50
CA GLU A 123 -20.08 -6.67 -37.51
C GLU A 123 -18.57 -6.89 -37.64
N ARG A 124 -18.10 -8.07 -37.23
CA ARG A 124 -16.69 -8.45 -37.33
C ARG A 124 -16.23 -8.41 -38.79
N GLY A 125 -15.09 -7.76 -39.02
CA GLY A 125 -14.52 -7.55 -40.35
C GLY A 125 -14.87 -6.19 -40.98
N ALA A 126 -15.99 -5.58 -40.57
CA ALA A 126 -16.38 -4.26 -41.05
C ALA A 126 -15.76 -3.14 -40.20
N THR A 127 -15.53 -2.00 -40.84
CA THR A 127 -15.21 -0.74 -40.15
C THR A 127 -16.29 0.30 -40.44
N LEU A 128 -16.85 0.89 -39.40
CA LEU A 128 -17.65 2.11 -39.48
C LEU A 128 -16.80 3.28 -38.99
N GLN A 129 -16.63 4.30 -39.82
CA GLN A 129 -15.89 5.50 -39.46
C GLN A 129 -16.83 6.71 -39.39
N TYR A 130 -16.84 7.36 -38.23
CA TYR A 130 -17.49 8.64 -38.04
C TYR A 130 -16.55 9.78 -38.42
N GLY A 131 -16.94 10.56 -39.42
CA GLY A 131 -16.23 11.73 -39.87
C GLY A 131 -14.99 11.48 -40.72
N THR A 132 -14.49 12.56 -41.31
CA THR A 132 -13.32 12.61 -42.21
C THR A 132 -12.15 13.39 -41.60
N GLY A 133 -12.19 13.68 -40.30
CA GLY A 133 -11.24 14.57 -39.60
C GLY A 133 -11.78 15.99 -39.36
N GLY A 134 -13.10 16.16 -39.34
CA GLY A 134 -13.79 17.44 -39.11
C GLY A 134 -14.92 17.32 -38.08
N ASN A 135 -15.87 18.25 -38.12
CA ASN A 135 -16.96 18.34 -37.13
C ASN A 135 -18.24 17.60 -37.53
N THR A 136 -18.27 16.89 -38.66
CA THR A 136 -19.44 16.16 -39.21
C THR A 136 -19.11 14.69 -39.46
N GLY A 137 -20.14 13.86 -39.61
CA GLY A 137 -20.03 12.42 -39.86
C GLY A 137 -20.44 11.54 -38.67
N LEU A 138 -21.16 12.08 -37.69
CA LEU A 138 -21.66 11.34 -36.53
C LEU A 138 -23.07 10.79 -36.80
N ILE A 139 -23.30 9.52 -36.48
CA ILE A 139 -24.69 9.04 -36.27
C ILE A 139 -25.07 9.33 -34.83
N GLY A 140 -26.14 10.09 -34.61
CA GLY A 140 -26.64 10.35 -33.26
C GLY A 140 -28.01 10.99 -33.19
N HIS A 141 -28.79 10.55 -32.22
CA HIS A 141 -30.08 11.12 -31.86
C HIS A 141 -30.01 11.54 -30.39
N PHE A 142 -30.27 12.81 -30.09
CA PHE A 142 -30.00 13.41 -28.79
C PHE A 142 -31.27 13.99 -28.15
N PRO A 143 -32.23 13.14 -27.73
CA PRO A 143 -33.54 13.57 -27.24
C PRO A 143 -33.54 14.00 -25.76
N TYR A 144 -32.39 13.91 -25.09
CA TYR A 144 -32.26 14.11 -23.65
C TYR A 144 -31.67 15.48 -23.30
N ASP A 145 -32.30 16.17 -22.36
CA ASP A 145 -31.79 17.40 -21.76
C ASP A 145 -30.76 17.06 -20.65
N THR A 146 -29.57 16.63 -21.06
CA THR A 146 -28.48 16.25 -20.16
C THR A 146 -27.59 17.46 -19.82
N PRO A 147 -27.30 17.75 -18.54
CA PRO A 147 -26.45 18.89 -18.17
C PRO A 147 -25.03 18.72 -18.69
N GLY A 148 -24.47 19.74 -19.35
CA GLY A 148 -23.05 19.81 -19.71
C GLY A 148 -22.56 18.88 -20.82
N TYR A 149 -23.37 17.95 -21.31
CA TYR A 149 -23.06 17.08 -22.46
C TYR A 149 -24.33 16.67 -23.22
N ARG A 150 -24.18 16.09 -24.41
CA ARG A 150 -25.32 15.56 -25.20
C ARG A 150 -25.30 14.03 -25.18
N LEU A 151 -26.18 13.40 -24.39
CA LEU A 151 -26.32 11.94 -24.39
C LEU A 151 -27.01 11.46 -25.67
N ASN A 152 -26.40 10.49 -26.36
CA ASN A 152 -26.95 9.85 -27.54
C ASN A 152 -27.89 8.70 -27.14
N GLN A 153 -29.08 8.62 -27.74
CA GLN A 153 -29.99 7.48 -27.60
C GLN A 153 -29.46 6.24 -28.34
N LEU A 154 -28.70 6.43 -29.42
CA LEU A 154 -28.28 5.37 -30.33
C LEU A 154 -27.10 4.58 -29.76
N ASN A 155 -27.42 3.63 -28.89
CA ASN A 155 -26.47 2.66 -28.35
C ASN A 155 -25.83 1.85 -29.49
N VAL A 156 -24.54 1.51 -29.35
CA VAL A 156 -23.74 0.88 -30.41
C VAL A 156 -23.21 -0.48 -29.97
N ARG A 157 -23.22 -1.45 -30.89
CA ARG A 157 -22.53 -2.72 -30.78
C ARG A 157 -21.35 -2.75 -31.75
N VAL A 158 -20.14 -2.96 -31.25
CA VAL A 158 -18.90 -2.96 -32.04
C VAL A 158 -18.23 -4.32 -31.88
N ASP A 159 -18.39 -5.19 -32.87
CA ASP A 159 -17.66 -6.47 -32.99
C ASP A 159 -16.60 -6.43 -34.12
N GLY A 160 -16.71 -5.46 -35.04
CA GLY A 160 -15.64 -4.99 -35.93
C GLY A 160 -14.90 -3.79 -35.36
N THR A 161 -14.76 -2.73 -36.17
CA THR A 161 -14.07 -1.48 -35.77
C THR A 161 -14.98 -0.26 -35.89
N LEU A 162 -15.10 0.53 -34.83
CA LEU A 162 -15.68 1.88 -34.87
C LEU A 162 -14.54 2.90 -34.80
N ARG A 163 -14.32 3.66 -35.87
CA ARG A 163 -13.27 4.67 -35.98
C ARG A 163 -13.84 6.09 -35.83
N LEU A 164 -13.23 6.90 -34.97
CA LEU A 164 -13.79 8.17 -34.49
C LEU A 164 -12.94 9.35 -34.98
N SER A 165 -13.16 9.76 -36.23
CA SER A 165 -12.41 10.81 -36.91
C SER A 165 -13.14 12.16 -36.86
N LEU A 166 -13.44 12.62 -35.64
CA LEU A 166 -14.20 13.85 -35.34
C LEU A 166 -13.39 14.82 -34.47
N THR A 167 -13.45 16.12 -34.79
CA THR A 167 -12.75 17.22 -34.08
C THR A 167 -13.61 17.98 -33.06
N ARG A 168 -14.71 17.38 -32.59
CA ARG A 168 -15.63 17.96 -31.59
C ARG A 168 -15.83 17.01 -30.41
N THR A 169 -16.50 17.47 -29.35
CA THR A 169 -17.01 16.58 -28.28
C THR A 169 -18.24 15.82 -28.77
N PHE A 170 -18.32 14.51 -28.49
CA PHE A 170 -19.47 13.67 -28.85
C PHE A 170 -19.64 12.47 -27.91
N ASN A 171 -20.82 11.85 -27.94
CA ASN A 171 -21.15 10.67 -27.16
C ASN A 171 -21.75 9.58 -28.07
N LEU A 172 -21.45 8.31 -27.77
CA LEU A 172 -21.86 7.13 -28.54
C LEU A 172 -23.00 6.33 -27.88
N GLY A 173 -23.62 6.88 -26.83
CA GLY A 173 -24.52 6.13 -25.97
C GLY A 173 -23.80 4.99 -25.24
N THR A 174 -24.56 3.93 -24.93
CA THR A 174 -24.02 2.70 -24.37
C THR A 174 -23.27 1.91 -25.45
N ILE A 175 -22.06 1.46 -25.13
CA ILE A 175 -21.21 0.70 -26.05
C ILE A 175 -21.19 -0.77 -25.62
N SER A 176 -21.34 -1.68 -26.57
CA SER A 176 -21.35 -3.13 -26.38
C SER A 176 -20.55 -3.83 -27.50
N GLY A 177 -20.34 -5.14 -27.40
CA GLY A 177 -19.53 -5.91 -28.35
C GLY A 177 -18.06 -6.05 -27.92
N SER A 178 -17.25 -6.65 -28.78
CA SER A 178 -15.91 -7.20 -28.47
C SER A 178 -14.76 -6.66 -29.33
N GLY A 179 -15.05 -5.74 -30.25
CA GLY A 179 -14.14 -5.24 -31.27
C GLY A 179 -13.21 -4.10 -30.83
N LEU A 180 -13.02 -3.10 -31.70
CA LEU A 180 -12.18 -1.92 -31.47
C LEU A 180 -12.99 -0.63 -31.57
N VAL A 181 -12.90 0.24 -30.57
CA VAL A 181 -13.32 1.64 -30.67
C VAL A 181 -12.05 2.49 -30.68
N THR A 182 -11.71 3.10 -31.82
CA THR A 182 -10.44 3.83 -32.02
C THR A 182 -10.66 5.28 -32.40
N GLN A 183 -9.97 6.20 -31.73
CA GLN A 183 -9.79 7.58 -32.16
C GLN A 183 -8.39 7.74 -32.77
N PRO A 184 -8.24 8.30 -33.99
CA PRO A 184 -6.92 8.62 -34.54
C PRO A 184 -6.14 9.63 -33.67
N ARG A 185 -4.81 9.68 -33.82
CA ARG A 185 -3.97 10.70 -33.16
C ARG A 185 -4.19 12.09 -33.76
N ASN A 186 -3.91 13.12 -32.97
CA ASN A 186 -4.09 14.55 -33.30
C ASN A 186 -5.53 14.92 -33.72
N MET A 187 -6.48 14.10 -33.31
CA MET A 187 -7.92 14.24 -33.52
C MET A 187 -8.52 14.99 -32.33
N TRP A 188 -8.52 16.32 -32.37
CA TRP A 188 -8.88 17.21 -31.25
C TRP A 188 -10.37 17.19 -30.84
N GLY A 189 -11.10 16.12 -31.12
CA GLY A 189 -12.39 15.82 -30.51
C GLY A 189 -12.25 15.06 -29.20
N THR A 190 -13.34 14.97 -28.45
CA THR A 190 -13.37 14.24 -27.17
C THR A 190 -14.55 13.28 -27.16
N LEU A 191 -14.27 11.99 -26.93
CA LEU A 191 -15.31 11.01 -26.65
C LEU A 191 -15.73 11.10 -25.18
N ASP A 192 -17.01 11.38 -24.97
CA ASP A 192 -17.66 11.38 -23.66
C ASP A 192 -18.16 9.97 -23.33
N LEU A 193 -17.41 9.23 -22.51
CA LEU A 193 -17.79 7.89 -22.02
C LEU A 193 -18.71 8.00 -20.79
N ALA A 194 -19.99 8.20 -21.05
CA ALA A 194 -21.02 8.38 -20.03
C ALA A 194 -21.80 7.09 -19.75
N GLY A 195 -21.78 6.64 -18.49
CA GLY A 195 -22.56 5.50 -17.99
C GLY A 195 -21.78 4.18 -17.96
N THR A 196 -22.53 3.06 -17.95
CA THR A 196 -21.98 1.71 -17.87
C THR A 196 -21.97 1.05 -19.25
N HIS A 197 -20.79 0.71 -19.76
CA HIS A 197 -20.62 0.12 -21.08
C HIS A 197 -20.30 -1.39 -20.94
N PRO A 198 -21.18 -2.33 -21.36
CA PRO A 198 -20.90 -3.77 -21.36
C PRO A 198 -19.89 -4.20 -22.44
N PHE A 199 -19.22 -3.26 -23.10
CA PHE A 199 -18.15 -3.49 -24.08
C PHE A 199 -16.99 -4.32 -23.48
N SER A 200 -16.51 -5.30 -24.23
CA SER A 200 -15.39 -6.19 -23.86
C SER A 200 -14.18 -6.12 -24.80
N GLY A 201 -14.22 -5.20 -25.77
CA GLY A 201 -13.13 -4.96 -26.71
C GLY A 201 -12.00 -4.08 -26.16
N VAL A 202 -11.29 -3.41 -27.08
CA VAL A 202 -10.28 -2.39 -26.76
C VAL A 202 -10.82 -1.00 -27.09
N ILE A 203 -10.54 -0.03 -26.23
CA ILE A 203 -10.73 1.40 -26.52
C ILE A 203 -9.35 1.99 -26.78
N ASP A 204 -9.16 2.57 -27.96
CA ASP A 204 -7.95 3.25 -28.40
C ASP A 204 -8.18 4.77 -28.44
N ASN A 205 -7.47 5.48 -27.57
CA ASN A 205 -7.50 6.92 -27.40
C ASN A 205 -6.30 7.56 -28.09
N GLY A 206 -6.47 7.96 -29.35
CA GLY A 206 -5.44 8.68 -30.09
C GLY A 206 -5.10 10.07 -29.55
N THR A 207 -6.05 10.76 -28.90
CA THR A 207 -5.91 12.19 -28.58
C THR A 207 -6.55 12.60 -27.24
N GLY A 208 -7.86 12.39 -27.06
CA GLY A 208 -8.57 12.85 -25.87
C GLY A 208 -9.88 12.09 -25.61
N MET A 209 -10.02 11.54 -24.40
CA MET A 209 -11.27 10.91 -23.94
C MET A 209 -11.62 11.35 -22.52
N ALA A 210 -12.92 11.57 -22.29
CA ALA A 210 -13.49 11.84 -20.97
C ALA A 210 -14.13 10.56 -20.41
N ALA A 211 -13.38 9.88 -19.56
CA ALA A 211 -13.77 8.68 -18.84
C ALA A 211 -14.44 9.05 -17.51
N GLY A 212 -15.64 9.63 -17.62
CA GLY A 212 -16.36 10.23 -16.49
C GLY A 212 -16.15 11.75 -16.41
N ARG A 213 -17.13 12.43 -15.83
CA ARG A 213 -17.20 13.87 -15.61
C ARG A 213 -17.99 14.20 -14.33
N PRO A 214 -18.01 15.46 -13.86
CA PRO A 214 -18.94 15.87 -12.81
C PRO A 214 -20.39 15.56 -13.17
N GLU A 215 -20.74 15.63 -14.45
CA GLU A 215 -22.08 15.42 -14.99
C GLU A 215 -22.41 13.95 -15.30
N TYR A 216 -21.46 13.00 -15.24
CA TYR A 216 -21.73 11.56 -15.43
C TYR A 216 -20.61 10.65 -14.90
N PRO A 217 -20.92 9.50 -14.27
CA PRO A 217 -19.92 8.48 -13.99
C PRO A 217 -19.58 7.68 -15.27
N VAL A 218 -18.45 6.96 -15.25
CA VAL A 218 -18.14 5.89 -16.22
C VAL A 218 -18.02 4.55 -15.51
N SER A 219 -18.36 3.46 -16.20
CA SER A 219 -18.06 2.09 -15.78
C SER A 219 -17.75 1.21 -16.99
N LEU A 220 -16.57 0.59 -16.97
CA LEU A 220 -16.07 -0.32 -18.00
C LEU A 220 -15.81 -1.72 -17.38
N PRO A 221 -16.85 -2.47 -16.97
CA PRO A 221 -16.68 -3.70 -16.19
C PRO A 221 -16.01 -4.84 -16.96
N HIS A 222 -16.05 -4.82 -18.29
CA HIS A 222 -15.57 -5.91 -19.15
C HIS A 222 -14.56 -5.48 -20.22
N ALA A 223 -14.30 -4.19 -20.39
CA ALA A 223 -13.35 -3.70 -21.38
C ALA A 223 -11.98 -4.34 -21.11
N ARG A 224 -11.35 -4.89 -22.14
CA ARG A 224 -10.17 -5.74 -22.01
C ARG A 224 -8.90 -4.94 -21.74
N ALA A 225 -8.73 -3.85 -22.47
CA ALA A 225 -7.58 -2.95 -22.35
C ALA A 225 -7.94 -1.55 -22.86
N ILE A 226 -7.18 -0.56 -22.43
CA ILE A 226 -7.16 0.78 -23.01
C ILE A 226 -5.82 0.96 -23.74
N LEU A 227 -5.84 1.36 -25.00
CA LEU A 227 -4.66 1.85 -25.71
C LEU A 227 -4.67 3.38 -25.63
N ASN A 228 -3.84 3.96 -24.78
CA ASN A 228 -3.79 5.40 -24.53
C ASN A 228 -2.60 6.03 -25.26
N GLN A 229 -2.88 6.74 -26.35
CA GLN A 229 -1.91 7.50 -27.16
C GLN A 229 -2.07 9.02 -27.02
N GLY A 230 -3.03 9.47 -26.21
CA GLY A 230 -3.31 10.86 -25.86
C GLY A 230 -3.64 11.02 -24.38
N SER A 231 -4.56 11.94 -24.04
CA SER A 231 -4.97 12.18 -22.66
C SER A 231 -6.24 11.43 -22.29
N TRP A 232 -6.14 10.56 -21.29
CA TRP A 232 -7.28 9.88 -20.67
C TRP A 232 -7.69 10.65 -19.42
N ILE A 233 -8.83 11.34 -19.49
CA ILE A 233 -9.27 12.27 -18.45
C ILE A 233 -10.38 11.62 -17.63
N ILE A 234 -10.17 11.46 -16.33
CA ILE A 234 -11.14 10.92 -15.38
C ILE A 234 -11.59 12.05 -14.45
N ASP A 235 -12.90 12.23 -14.29
CA ASP A 235 -13.49 13.01 -13.20
C ASP A 235 -14.78 12.32 -12.73
N THR A 236 -15.30 12.72 -11.57
CA THR A 236 -16.38 12.02 -10.87
C THR A 236 -17.56 12.96 -10.59
N PRO A 237 -18.81 12.49 -10.59
CA PRO A 237 -19.86 13.19 -9.87
C PRO A 237 -19.57 13.20 -8.35
N LEU A 238 -20.24 14.08 -7.59
CA LEU A 238 -20.07 14.15 -6.14
C LEU A 238 -20.40 12.82 -5.44
N ARG A 239 -19.56 12.45 -4.47
CA ARG A 239 -19.70 11.26 -3.62
C ARG A 239 -19.80 9.95 -4.40
N GLN A 240 -19.15 9.87 -5.57
CA GLN A 240 -19.07 8.66 -6.38
C GLN A 240 -17.70 7.98 -6.28
N THR A 241 -17.66 6.68 -6.51
CA THR A 241 -16.40 5.97 -6.78
C THR A 241 -16.41 5.49 -8.22
N ILE A 242 -15.40 5.87 -8.99
CA ILE A 242 -15.14 5.30 -10.33
C ILE A 242 -14.03 4.26 -10.16
N THR A 243 -14.20 3.07 -10.74
CA THR A 243 -13.18 2.02 -10.72
C THR A 243 -12.89 1.54 -12.13
N LEU A 244 -11.65 1.74 -12.59
CA LEU A 244 -11.15 1.23 -13.86
C LEU A 244 -10.18 0.08 -13.59
N ARG A 245 -10.44 -1.06 -14.21
CA ARG A 245 -9.72 -2.33 -13.97
C ARG A 245 -8.80 -2.74 -15.12
N GLN A 246 -8.86 -1.98 -16.20
CA GLN A 246 -8.15 -2.23 -17.45
C GLN A 246 -6.65 -2.05 -17.24
N ASP A 247 -5.87 -2.89 -17.92
CA ASP A 247 -4.50 -2.51 -18.27
C ASP A 247 -4.56 -1.41 -19.33
N PHE A 248 -3.76 -0.37 -19.12
CA PHE A 248 -3.54 0.72 -20.04
C PHE A 248 -2.21 0.49 -20.77
N TYR A 249 -2.19 0.71 -22.08
CA TYR A 249 -1.02 0.56 -22.92
C TYR A 249 -0.73 1.86 -23.66
N GLN A 250 0.53 2.23 -23.80
CA GLN A 250 0.98 3.39 -24.59
C GLN A 250 2.04 2.93 -25.60
N ARG A 251 2.06 3.52 -26.80
CA ARG A 251 3.15 3.31 -27.79
C ARG A 251 3.89 4.59 -28.15
N GLU A 252 3.41 5.72 -27.67
CA GLU A 252 3.74 7.05 -28.17
C GLU A 252 4.17 7.99 -27.05
N TYR A 253 5.04 8.96 -27.34
CA TYR A 253 5.38 9.98 -26.35
C TYR A 253 4.20 10.93 -26.09
N GLY A 254 4.09 11.41 -24.85
CA GLY A 254 3.19 12.49 -24.45
C GLY A 254 1.80 12.08 -23.96
N SER A 255 1.50 10.78 -23.87
CA SER A 255 0.20 10.26 -23.40
C SER A 255 0.14 10.17 -21.87
N ASP A 256 -1.02 10.48 -21.30
CA ASP A 256 -1.19 10.59 -19.85
C ASP A 256 -2.58 10.21 -19.34
N VAL A 257 -2.65 9.92 -18.03
CA VAL A 257 -3.90 9.71 -17.29
C VAL A 257 -4.07 10.87 -16.31
N ASN A 258 -5.02 11.76 -16.62
CA ASN A 258 -5.36 12.92 -15.80
C ASN A 258 -6.53 12.56 -14.88
N VAL A 259 -6.34 12.67 -13.57
CA VAL A 259 -7.32 12.22 -12.58
C VAL A 259 -7.79 13.38 -11.71
N HIS A 260 -9.03 13.77 -11.91
CA HIS A 260 -9.81 14.62 -11.03
C HIS A 260 -10.74 13.76 -10.17
N SER A 261 -11.18 14.31 -9.03
CA SER A 261 -12.35 13.77 -8.32
C SER A 261 -13.05 14.89 -7.56
N ARG A 262 -14.39 14.87 -7.50
CA ARG A 262 -15.17 15.89 -6.78
C ARG A 262 -15.27 15.55 -5.28
N PRO A 263 -15.61 16.50 -4.39
CA PRO A 263 -15.65 16.26 -2.95
C PRO A 263 -16.42 14.99 -2.53
N GLY A 264 -15.80 14.20 -1.64
CA GLY A 264 -16.30 12.91 -1.16
C GLY A 264 -16.23 11.75 -2.16
N SER A 265 -15.55 11.94 -3.29
CA SER A 265 -15.47 10.99 -4.41
C SER A 265 -14.05 10.45 -4.58
N LYS A 266 -13.91 9.25 -5.16
CA LYS A 266 -12.63 8.55 -5.32
C LYS A 266 -12.50 7.91 -6.70
N VAL A 267 -11.28 7.86 -7.24
CA VAL A 267 -10.94 7.08 -8.44
C VAL A 267 -10.05 5.90 -8.02
N VAL A 268 -10.42 4.69 -8.44
CA VAL A 268 -9.68 3.45 -8.14
C VAL A 268 -9.16 2.85 -9.44
N LEU A 269 -7.85 2.62 -9.52
CA LEU A 269 -7.16 2.09 -10.70
C LEU A 269 -6.47 0.77 -10.32
N THR A 270 -6.90 -0.37 -10.88
CA THR A 270 -6.44 -1.70 -10.43
C THR A 270 -5.62 -2.48 -11.45
N GLY A 271 -5.60 -2.04 -12.71
CA GLY A 271 -4.72 -2.59 -13.75
C GLY A 271 -3.32 -1.96 -13.71
N GLN A 272 -2.59 -2.11 -14.80
CA GLN A 272 -1.24 -1.57 -14.98
C GLN A 272 -1.20 -0.60 -16.18
N TYR A 273 -0.51 0.54 -16.05
CA TYR A 273 -0.19 1.44 -17.17
C TYR A 273 1.22 1.11 -17.71
N SER A 274 1.24 0.40 -18.83
CA SER A 274 2.41 -0.23 -19.44
C SER A 274 2.76 0.40 -20.80
N TYR A 275 3.98 0.23 -21.26
CA TYR A 275 4.29 0.35 -22.69
C TYR A 275 3.68 -0.83 -23.47
N SER A 276 3.48 -0.68 -24.78
CA SER A 276 3.22 -1.77 -25.72
C SER A 276 4.22 -1.71 -26.88
N ASP A 277 4.94 -2.80 -27.11
CA ASP A 277 5.83 -2.99 -28.25
C ASP A 277 5.29 -4.04 -29.24
N GLN A 278 4.28 -4.81 -28.84
CA GLN A 278 3.70 -5.89 -29.64
C GLN A 278 2.16 -5.90 -29.60
N GLY A 279 1.62 -6.67 -30.54
CA GLY A 279 0.19 -6.77 -30.80
C GLY A 279 -0.38 -5.58 -31.56
N GLY A 280 -1.52 -5.78 -32.25
CA GLY A 280 -2.24 -4.71 -32.93
C GLY A 280 -3.08 -3.87 -31.96
N ASP A 281 -3.88 -2.94 -32.49
CA ASP A 281 -4.75 -2.07 -31.66
C ASP A 281 -5.89 -2.86 -31.01
N THR A 282 -6.25 -4.00 -31.60
CA THR A 282 -7.19 -4.98 -31.04
C THR A 282 -6.57 -5.90 -29.99
N GLN A 283 -5.26 -5.86 -29.73
CA GLN A 283 -4.59 -6.70 -28.73
C GLN A 283 -3.25 -6.09 -28.28
N PRO A 284 -3.22 -4.89 -27.68
CA PRO A 284 -1.97 -4.30 -27.21
C PRO A 284 -1.34 -5.17 -26.11
N SER A 285 -0.04 -5.41 -26.21
CA SER A 285 0.74 -6.18 -25.24
C SER A 285 2.18 -5.66 -25.14
N LEU A 286 2.89 -6.13 -24.12
CA LEU A 286 4.32 -5.89 -23.91
C LEU A 286 5.07 -7.23 -23.93
N SER A 287 6.13 -7.33 -24.73
CA SER A 287 6.92 -8.56 -24.89
C SER A 287 7.79 -8.89 -23.68
N ASP A 288 8.36 -7.86 -23.05
CA ASP A 288 9.25 -7.95 -21.88
C ASP A 288 8.83 -6.89 -20.84
N PRO A 289 8.38 -7.27 -19.63
CA PRO A 289 7.97 -6.32 -18.60
C PRO A 289 9.11 -5.38 -18.14
N ASP A 290 10.38 -5.75 -18.30
CA ASP A 290 11.52 -4.91 -17.94
C ASP A 290 11.65 -3.67 -18.84
N ILE A 291 11.00 -3.67 -20.02
CA ILE A 291 10.88 -2.47 -20.88
C ILE A 291 10.16 -1.33 -20.15
N ASN A 292 9.30 -1.59 -19.15
CA ASN A 292 8.70 -0.52 -18.36
C ASN A 292 9.73 0.24 -17.49
N TRP A 293 10.90 -0.34 -17.22
CA TRP A 293 11.89 0.14 -16.23
C TRP A 293 13.14 0.78 -16.86
N ARG A 294 13.40 0.54 -18.14
CA ARG A 294 14.53 1.12 -18.90
C ARG A 294 14.02 2.08 -19.99
N PRO A 295 14.62 3.26 -20.20
CA PRO A 295 14.21 4.15 -21.29
C PRO A 295 14.49 3.51 -22.66
N ILE A 296 13.62 3.76 -23.64
CA ILE A 296 13.82 3.36 -25.03
C ILE A 296 13.97 4.58 -25.95
N ALA A 297 14.31 4.33 -27.23
CA ALA A 297 14.44 5.37 -28.24
C ALA A 297 13.21 6.30 -28.27
N HIS A 298 13.46 7.61 -28.45
CA HIS A 298 12.45 8.67 -28.45
C HIS A 298 11.54 8.75 -27.21
N GLN A 299 11.90 8.06 -26.10
CA GLN A 299 11.09 8.00 -24.88
C GLN A 299 9.65 7.50 -25.13
N LEU A 300 9.43 6.65 -26.14
CA LEU A 300 8.09 6.13 -26.47
C LEU A 300 7.40 5.41 -25.30
N ASN A 301 8.20 4.88 -24.37
CA ASN A 301 7.74 4.28 -23.12
C ASN A 301 7.67 5.26 -21.92
N LYS A 302 7.70 6.58 -22.11
CA LYS A 302 7.55 7.54 -21.01
C LYS A 302 6.06 7.85 -20.75
N ARG A 303 5.51 7.27 -19.68
CA ARG A 303 4.08 7.32 -19.32
C ARG A 303 3.79 8.32 -18.21
N GLY A 304 2.61 8.93 -18.21
CA GLY A 304 2.25 9.99 -17.27
C GLY A 304 0.99 9.75 -16.45
N THR A 305 0.99 10.21 -15.19
CA THR A 305 -0.26 10.49 -14.48
C THR A 305 -0.18 11.80 -13.70
N ASN A 306 -1.21 12.62 -13.87
CA ASN A 306 -1.42 13.84 -13.11
C ASN A 306 -2.65 13.65 -12.21
N ILE A 307 -2.48 13.88 -10.91
CA ILE A 307 -3.54 13.80 -9.91
C ILE A 307 -3.89 15.22 -9.49
N GLU A 308 -5.07 15.67 -9.89
CA GLU A 308 -5.47 17.08 -9.95
C GLU A 308 -6.41 17.46 -8.80
N GLY A 309 -5.86 17.56 -7.59
CA GLY A 309 -6.62 17.81 -6.35
C GLY A 309 -7.59 16.66 -5.99
N ALA A 310 -7.25 15.44 -6.39
CA ALA A 310 -8.12 14.28 -6.38
C ALA A 310 -7.74 13.22 -5.33
N ASP A 311 -8.73 12.41 -4.92
CA ASP A 311 -8.54 11.19 -4.13
C ASP A 311 -8.44 9.99 -5.08
N VAL A 312 -7.26 9.39 -5.13
CA VAL A 312 -6.91 8.30 -6.05
C VAL A 312 -6.34 7.13 -5.28
N GLN A 313 -6.79 5.93 -5.65
CA GLN A 313 -6.32 4.68 -5.09
C GLN A 313 -5.76 3.79 -6.21
N TRP A 314 -4.53 3.31 -6.04
CA TRP A 314 -3.95 2.29 -6.91
C TRP A 314 -4.01 0.93 -6.24
N GLY A 315 -4.61 -0.03 -6.93
CA GLY A 315 -5.07 -1.29 -6.36
C GLY A 315 -6.37 -1.13 -5.56
N ASP A 316 -7.01 -2.26 -5.27
CA ASP A 316 -8.23 -2.38 -4.45
C ASP A 316 -8.11 -3.47 -3.37
N GLY A 317 -6.87 -3.79 -2.98
CA GLY A 317 -6.55 -4.88 -2.07
C GLY A 317 -6.70 -6.29 -2.67
N THR A 318 -6.92 -6.42 -3.99
CA THR A 318 -7.01 -7.73 -4.68
C THR A 318 -5.82 -8.05 -5.60
N THR A 319 -4.92 -7.10 -5.83
CA THR A 319 -3.78 -7.21 -6.75
C THR A 319 -2.45 -6.83 -6.08
N HIS A 320 -1.34 -7.28 -6.68
CA HIS A 320 0.03 -6.88 -6.36
C HIS A 320 0.79 -6.45 -7.64
N LYS A 321 0.06 -6.06 -8.68
CA LYS A 321 0.62 -5.35 -9.84
C LYS A 321 0.55 -3.85 -9.56
N ILE A 322 1.70 -3.17 -9.60
CA ILE A 322 1.72 -1.71 -9.42
C ILE A 322 1.10 -1.01 -10.64
N PHE A 323 0.27 0.02 -10.42
CA PHE A 323 -0.35 0.76 -11.53
C PHE A 323 0.69 1.43 -12.45
N MET A 324 1.77 2.02 -11.90
CA MET A 324 2.82 2.68 -12.68
C MET A 324 4.19 2.00 -12.45
N PRO A 325 4.50 0.90 -13.15
CA PRO A 325 5.83 0.30 -13.14
C PRO A 325 6.79 1.20 -13.91
N GLY A 326 7.99 1.41 -13.37
CA GLY A 326 9.03 2.19 -14.02
C GLY A 326 9.90 3.01 -13.09
N THR A 327 10.75 3.83 -13.70
CA THR A 327 11.73 4.70 -13.05
C THR A 327 11.42 6.17 -13.38
N LYS A 328 12.17 7.11 -12.80
CA LYS A 328 12.08 8.56 -13.14
C LYS A 328 12.22 8.86 -14.65
N ASP A 329 12.84 7.95 -15.42
CA ASP A 329 13.12 8.13 -16.84
C ASP A 329 12.04 7.50 -17.74
N THR A 330 11.18 6.63 -17.19
CA THR A 330 10.10 5.94 -17.93
C THR A 330 8.69 6.26 -17.43
N VAL A 331 8.52 6.88 -16.26
CA VAL A 331 7.22 7.37 -15.80
C VAL A 331 7.32 8.70 -15.06
N TYR A 332 6.22 9.44 -15.03
CA TYR A 332 6.03 10.58 -14.13
C TYR A 332 4.71 10.48 -13.35
N ILE A 333 4.74 10.95 -12.10
CA ILE A 333 3.62 10.89 -11.15
C ILE A 333 3.52 12.24 -10.47
N ASN A 334 2.57 13.06 -10.91
CA ASN A 334 2.41 14.42 -10.42
C ASN A 334 1.22 14.52 -9.46
N LEU A 335 1.43 15.10 -8.28
CA LEU A 335 0.37 15.52 -7.35
C LEU A 335 0.21 17.04 -7.43
N HIS A 336 -0.99 17.51 -7.74
CA HIS A 336 -1.31 18.94 -7.84
C HIS A 336 -2.35 19.40 -6.81
N GLU A 337 -2.34 20.71 -6.54
CA GLU A 337 -3.41 21.37 -5.80
C GLU A 337 -4.33 22.07 -6.80
N ALA A 338 -5.58 21.59 -6.90
CA ALA A 338 -6.58 22.11 -7.84
C ALA A 338 -7.79 22.65 -7.06
N GLY A 339 -8.16 23.91 -7.30
CA GLY A 339 -9.29 24.55 -6.61
C GLY A 339 -9.17 24.57 -5.08
N GLY A 340 -7.95 24.71 -4.55
CA GLY A 340 -7.67 24.67 -3.11
C GLY A 340 -7.75 23.27 -2.47
N ARG A 341 -7.85 22.21 -3.27
CA ARG A 341 -7.79 20.81 -2.82
C ARG A 341 -6.48 20.18 -3.26
N ARG A 342 -5.76 19.62 -2.30
CA ARG A 342 -4.54 18.84 -2.53
C ARG A 342 -4.90 17.40 -2.87
N SER A 343 -4.01 16.72 -3.58
CA SER A 343 -4.20 15.33 -3.96
C SER A 343 -3.99 14.36 -2.80
N LEU A 344 -4.60 13.18 -2.91
CA LEU A 344 -4.40 12.05 -2.03
C LEU A 344 -4.13 10.81 -2.90
N LEU A 345 -2.97 10.18 -2.71
CA LEU A 345 -2.63 8.92 -3.38
C LEU A 345 -2.55 7.79 -2.36
N THR A 346 -3.45 6.81 -2.50
CA THR A 346 -3.47 5.59 -1.68
C THR A 346 -2.96 4.39 -2.47
N PHE A 347 -1.98 3.67 -1.93
CA PHE A 347 -1.52 2.38 -2.44
C PHE A 347 -2.18 1.24 -1.66
N ASP A 348 -2.92 0.37 -2.33
CA ASP A 348 -3.77 -0.67 -1.74
C ASP A 348 -3.63 -2.03 -2.46
N TYR A 349 -2.60 -2.78 -2.07
CA TYR A 349 -2.24 -4.08 -2.68
C TYR A 349 -2.31 -5.23 -1.68
N ASN A 350 -2.32 -6.47 -2.18
CA ASN A 350 -2.29 -7.71 -1.37
C ASN A 350 -0.93 -8.43 -1.34
N GLY A 351 0.12 -7.78 -1.84
CA GLY A 351 1.46 -8.32 -1.87
C GLY A 351 2.52 -7.24 -2.14
N PRO A 352 3.80 -7.63 -2.22
CA PRO A 352 4.89 -6.70 -2.44
C PRO A 352 4.83 -6.00 -3.80
N VAL A 353 5.01 -4.68 -3.80
CA VAL A 353 5.17 -3.85 -5.00
C VAL A 353 6.38 -2.92 -4.86
N THR A 354 6.96 -2.52 -5.99
CA THR A 354 8.02 -1.50 -6.03
C THR A 354 7.60 -0.32 -6.87
N LEU A 355 7.73 0.87 -6.31
CA LEU A 355 7.66 2.16 -6.99
C LEU A 355 9.10 2.65 -7.22
N GLY A 356 9.60 2.53 -8.44
CA GLY A 356 10.94 2.99 -8.83
C GLY A 356 11.01 4.44 -9.30
N ALA A 357 9.87 5.12 -9.35
CA ALA A 357 9.77 6.52 -9.73
C ALA A 357 9.47 7.41 -8.51
N PRO A 358 9.96 8.66 -8.52
CA PRO A 358 9.58 9.65 -7.53
C PRO A 358 8.17 10.19 -7.80
N ILE A 359 7.37 10.31 -6.75
CA ILE A 359 6.16 11.14 -6.73
C ILE A 359 6.63 12.61 -6.60
N GLY A 360 6.12 13.47 -7.49
CA GLY A 360 6.50 14.88 -7.60
C GLY A 360 5.33 15.79 -7.93
N GLY A 361 5.64 17.00 -8.41
CA GLY A 361 4.71 17.90 -9.09
C GLY A 361 5.42 18.57 -10.27
N GLY A 362 4.67 19.19 -11.17
CA GLY A 362 5.25 19.81 -12.37
C GLY A 362 4.19 20.31 -13.34
N LYS A 363 4.58 20.53 -14.60
CA LYS A 363 3.63 20.78 -15.69
C LYS A 363 3.91 19.80 -16.82
N TYR A 364 2.89 19.09 -17.29
CA TYR A 364 3.06 18.05 -18.31
C TYR A 364 4.18 17.04 -17.92
N HIS A 365 5.20 16.88 -18.77
CA HIS A 365 6.36 16.01 -18.55
C HIS A 365 7.50 16.64 -17.73
N ASP A 366 7.39 17.92 -17.32
CA ASP A 366 8.33 18.64 -16.45
C ASP A 366 8.12 18.25 -14.97
N THR A 367 8.07 16.95 -14.71
CA THR A 367 7.89 16.40 -13.36
C THR A 367 9.09 16.71 -12.47
N LEU A 368 8.85 16.77 -11.15
CA LEU A 368 9.83 17.12 -10.12
C LEU A 368 10.34 18.57 -10.16
N ALA A 369 9.78 19.43 -11.01
CA ALA A 369 10.09 20.86 -11.01
C ALA A 369 9.68 21.54 -9.69
N VAL A 370 8.67 21.00 -9.01
CA VAL A 370 8.22 21.42 -7.66
C VAL A 370 7.83 20.19 -6.83
N PRO A 371 7.79 20.30 -5.48
CA PRO A 371 7.25 19.23 -4.65
C PRO A 371 5.78 18.96 -4.99
N GLY A 372 5.40 17.69 -5.12
CA GLY A 372 4.01 17.27 -5.32
C GLY A 372 3.09 17.76 -4.20
N ALA A 373 1.94 18.32 -4.55
CA ALA A 373 0.99 18.89 -3.62
C ALA A 373 -0.08 17.86 -3.19
N GLY A 374 0.32 16.90 -2.36
CA GLY A 374 -0.61 15.88 -1.85
C GLY A 374 -0.06 14.96 -0.77
N ASP A 375 -0.97 14.27 -0.09
CA ASP A 375 -0.69 13.25 0.93
C ASP A 375 -0.58 11.84 0.29
N VAL A 376 0.22 10.96 0.91
CA VAL A 376 0.42 9.58 0.47
C VAL A 376 0.04 8.60 1.58
N VAL A 377 -0.69 7.54 1.22
CA VAL A 377 -1.17 6.52 2.15
C VAL A 377 -0.83 5.12 1.66
N ILE A 378 -0.27 4.29 2.53
CA ILE A 378 -0.18 2.84 2.35
C ILE A 378 -1.34 2.20 3.13
N ALA A 379 -2.29 1.58 2.42
CA ALA A 379 -3.51 1.05 3.00
C ALA A 379 -3.25 -0.21 3.86
N GLY A 380 -4.05 -0.42 4.90
CA GLY A 380 -3.89 -1.50 5.88
C GLY A 380 -4.30 -2.90 5.38
N THR A 381 -4.31 -3.12 4.07
CA THR A 381 -4.64 -4.42 3.48
C THR A 381 -3.56 -5.43 3.83
N LYS A 382 -3.98 -6.63 4.24
CA LYS A 382 -3.07 -7.71 4.62
C LYS A 382 -2.13 -8.05 3.47
N GLY A 383 -0.82 -7.91 3.71
CA GLY A 383 0.21 -8.18 2.70
C GLY A 383 0.61 -6.97 1.85
N ASN A 384 0.00 -5.79 2.04
CA ASN A 384 0.39 -4.57 1.35
C ASN A 384 1.82 -4.16 1.78
N ASP A 385 2.79 -4.35 0.89
CA ASP A 385 4.20 -4.10 1.14
C ASP A 385 4.77 -3.24 0.01
N VAL A 386 4.74 -1.92 0.22
CA VAL A 386 5.09 -0.93 -0.80
C VAL A 386 6.55 -0.50 -0.62
N THR A 387 7.35 -0.67 -1.66
CA THR A 387 8.75 -0.24 -1.69
C THR A 387 8.91 1.03 -2.51
N PHE A 388 9.43 2.10 -1.91
CA PHE A 388 9.92 3.28 -2.62
C PHE A 388 11.41 3.08 -2.90
N ALA A 389 11.74 2.78 -4.16
CA ALA A 389 13.12 2.58 -4.64
C ALA A 389 13.73 3.86 -5.26
N ALA A 390 13.10 5.01 -4.99
CA ALA A 390 13.55 6.34 -5.38
C ALA A 390 13.23 7.36 -4.27
N ALA A 391 13.98 8.47 -4.26
CA ALA A 391 13.75 9.62 -3.37
C ALA A 391 12.43 10.31 -3.71
N GLN A 392 11.48 10.37 -2.78
CA GLN A 392 10.16 10.95 -3.00
C GLN A 392 10.15 12.47 -2.76
N TYR A 393 9.39 13.22 -3.57
CA TYR A 393 9.44 14.67 -3.61
C TYR A 393 8.04 15.31 -3.55
N TYR A 394 7.31 15.09 -2.45
CA TYR A 394 5.99 15.69 -2.19
C TYR A 394 5.94 16.48 -0.88
N ASP A 395 5.16 17.56 -0.88
CA ASP A 395 4.82 18.39 0.28
C ASP A 395 3.57 17.85 0.99
N GLY A 396 3.68 16.67 1.60
CA GLY A 396 2.55 16.05 2.28
C GLY A 396 2.96 14.95 3.24
N SER A 397 1.99 14.46 4.00
CA SER A 397 2.19 13.43 4.99
C SER A 397 2.29 12.05 4.34
N THR A 398 3.02 11.16 5.01
CA THR A 398 3.12 9.75 4.62
C THR A 398 2.47 8.92 5.72
N THR A 399 1.37 8.24 5.41
CA THR A 399 0.63 7.40 6.37
C THR A 399 0.80 5.93 6.03
N VAL A 400 1.36 5.13 6.93
CA VAL A 400 1.45 3.67 6.84
C VAL A 400 0.44 3.10 7.83
N ARG A 401 -0.69 2.60 7.33
CA ARG A 401 -1.75 2.05 8.20
C ARG A 401 -1.33 0.72 8.84
N GLU A 402 -1.99 0.36 9.94
CA GLU A 402 -1.84 -0.94 10.60
C GLU A 402 -1.95 -2.11 9.58
N GLY A 403 -1.11 -3.13 9.74
CA GLY A 403 -1.04 -4.28 8.85
C GLY A 403 -0.23 -4.08 7.55
N ALA A 404 0.13 -2.84 7.20
CA ALA A 404 0.90 -2.51 6.01
C ALA A 404 2.41 -2.35 6.28
N VAL A 405 3.21 -2.45 5.21
CA VAL A 405 4.64 -2.17 5.21
C VAL A 405 4.98 -1.09 4.19
N LEU A 406 5.77 -0.09 4.61
CA LEU A 406 6.47 0.83 3.72
C LEU A 406 7.97 0.54 3.80
N ARG A 407 8.62 0.37 2.65
CA ARG A 407 10.08 0.20 2.55
C ARG A 407 10.69 1.39 1.83
N LEU A 408 11.73 1.98 2.42
CA LEU A 408 12.60 2.95 1.76
C LEU A 408 13.86 2.21 1.31
N GLY A 409 14.05 2.11 0.00
CA GLY A 409 15.18 1.45 -0.64
C GLY A 409 15.02 -0.05 -0.89
N SER A 410 15.71 -0.52 -1.93
CA SER A 410 15.81 -1.91 -2.36
C SER A 410 17.07 -2.12 -3.21
N ALA A 411 17.22 -3.30 -3.83
CA ALA A 411 18.31 -3.56 -4.78
C ALA A 411 18.22 -2.64 -6.03
N GLN A 412 17.02 -2.18 -6.39
CA GLN A 412 16.78 -1.31 -7.54
C GLN A 412 17.19 0.16 -7.30
N GLY A 413 17.28 0.61 -6.05
CA GLY A 413 17.60 1.99 -5.71
C GLY A 413 17.33 2.32 -4.25
N ASP A 414 17.96 3.39 -3.75
CA ASP A 414 17.73 3.88 -2.39
C ASP A 414 16.50 4.81 -2.36
N GLY A 415 15.73 4.76 -1.28
CA GLY A 415 14.49 5.53 -1.10
C GLY A 415 14.62 6.63 -0.04
N SER A 416 13.80 7.67 -0.15
CA SER A 416 13.69 8.70 0.90
C SER A 416 12.32 9.35 0.90
N LEU A 417 12.00 10.05 1.99
CA LEU A 417 10.80 10.88 2.12
C LEU A 417 11.24 12.32 2.39
N LEU A 418 10.58 13.29 1.74
CA LEU A 418 10.77 14.70 2.04
C LEU A 418 10.08 15.01 3.39
N THR A 419 10.85 15.23 4.47
CA THR A 419 10.31 15.51 5.82
C THR A 419 10.56 16.97 6.27
N GLY A 420 10.40 17.27 7.57
CA GLY A 420 10.80 18.55 8.20
C GLY A 420 9.65 19.44 8.68
N THR A 421 8.53 19.48 7.94
CA THR A 421 7.38 20.35 8.26
C THR A 421 6.22 19.57 8.87
N ALA A 422 5.28 20.25 9.55
CA ALA A 422 4.09 19.61 10.12
C ALA A 422 3.18 18.95 9.06
N ARG A 423 3.20 19.45 7.82
CA ARG A 423 2.56 18.80 6.66
C ARG A 423 3.28 17.50 6.32
N ARG A 424 4.61 17.53 6.25
CA ARG A 424 5.50 16.41 5.90
C ARG A 424 5.83 15.49 7.09
N ARG A 425 4.82 15.17 7.90
CA ARG A 425 4.92 14.21 9.01
C ARG A 425 4.80 12.78 8.50
N ILE A 426 5.37 11.83 9.24
CA ILE A 426 5.18 10.40 8.99
C ILE A 426 4.27 9.85 10.09
N VAL A 427 3.16 9.24 9.71
CA VAL A 427 2.24 8.53 10.61
C VAL A 427 2.41 7.03 10.31
N ASN A 428 3.08 6.31 11.19
CA ASN A 428 3.39 4.90 11.01
C ASN A 428 2.67 4.07 12.08
N ASP A 429 1.55 3.46 11.70
CA ASP A 429 0.80 2.48 12.50
C ASP A 429 1.03 1.04 12.00
N GLY A 430 1.63 0.88 10.82
CA GLY A 430 2.10 -0.39 10.28
C GLY A 430 3.58 -0.68 10.58
N THR A 431 4.39 -0.88 9.54
CA THR A 431 5.85 -0.99 9.66
C THR A 431 6.57 -0.12 8.63
N LEU A 432 7.47 0.74 9.11
CA LEU A 432 8.41 1.49 8.28
C LEU A 432 9.77 0.79 8.30
N VAL A 433 10.28 0.41 7.13
CA VAL A 433 11.57 -0.25 6.98
C VAL A 433 12.49 0.61 6.13
N VAL A 434 13.70 0.90 6.61
CA VAL A 434 14.76 1.50 5.79
C VAL A 434 15.78 0.45 5.41
N ARG A 435 16.08 0.38 4.11
CA ARG A 435 16.96 -0.61 3.46
C ARG A 435 18.07 0.03 2.62
N ASN A 436 18.18 1.35 2.64
CA ASN A 436 19.18 2.07 1.85
C ASN A 436 20.60 1.53 2.06
N THR A 437 21.31 1.37 0.94
CA THR A 437 22.64 0.78 0.90
C THR A 437 23.74 1.83 0.80
N ARG A 438 23.46 2.99 0.19
CA ARG A 438 24.44 4.05 -0.07
C ARG A 438 23.99 5.40 0.48
N ALA A 439 22.76 5.81 0.20
CA ALA A 439 22.22 7.11 0.60
C ALA A 439 21.76 7.11 2.07
N ALA A 440 22.49 7.85 2.91
CA ALA A 440 22.02 8.20 4.24
C ALA A 440 20.80 9.12 4.16
N ILE A 441 19.84 8.95 5.09
CA ILE A 441 18.60 9.75 5.11
C ILE A 441 18.29 10.28 6.52
N ALA A 442 17.56 11.39 6.57
CA ALA A 442 17.03 11.95 7.81
C ALA A 442 15.50 11.89 7.82
N LEU A 443 14.93 11.32 8.89
CA LEU A 443 13.49 11.24 9.13
C LEU A 443 13.15 12.08 10.36
N SER A 444 12.24 13.02 10.19
CA SER A 444 11.71 13.87 11.27
C SER A 444 10.19 13.68 11.37
N ARG A 445 9.61 14.09 12.51
CA ARG A 445 8.15 14.06 12.72
C ARG A 445 7.52 12.68 12.49
N LEU A 446 8.20 11.64 12.95
CA LEU A 446 7.77 10.24 12.90
C LEU A 446 6.94 9.90 14.15
N GLY A 447 5.64 9.70 13.98
CA GLY A 447 4.70 9.26 15.02
C GLY A 447 3.94 7.98 14.62
N GLY A 448 2.99 7.57 15.45
CA GLY A 448 2.17 6.36 15.26
C GLY A 448 2.55 5.19 16.16
N SER A 449 1.76 4.12 16.14
CA SER A 449 1.95 2.92 16.99
C SER A 449 2.83 1.83 16.37
N GLY A 450 3.15 1.98 15.09
CA GLY A 450 3.80 1.00 14.24
C GLY A 450 5.30 0.88 14.47
N SER A 451 5.88 -0.21 13.94
CA SER A 451 7.30 -0.54 14.13
C SER A 451 8.20 0.20 13.15
N PHE A 452 9.43 0.49 13.58
CA PHE A 452 10.51 1.05 12.75
C PHE A 452 11.66 0.04 12.64
N VAL A 453 12.16 -0.19 11.42
CA VAL A 453 13.22 -1.16 11.14
C VAL A 453 14.33 -0.54 10.29
N GLN A 454 15.49 -0.28 10.88
CA GLN A 454 16.73 -0.02 10.16
C GLN A 454 17.35 -1.36 9.73
N SER A 455 17.54 -1.56 8.42
CA SER A 455 18.06 -2.81 7.86
C SER A 455 18.98 -2.62 6.63
N GLY A 456 19.26 -1.38 6.25
CA GLY A 456 20.24 -1.03 5.23
C GLY A 456 21.64 -0.83 5.81
N ALA A 457 22.64 -0.75 4.93
CA ALA A 457 24.01 -0.42 5.34
C ALA A 457 24.21 1.09 5.60
N ALA A 458 23.45 1.94 4.89
CA ALA A 458 23.54 3.39 5.05
C ALA A 458 22.86 3.87 6.34
N THR A 459 23.38 4.97 6.91
CA THR A 459 22.86 5.57 8.14
C THR A 459 21.43 6.12 7.95
N THR A 460 20.52 5.76 8.85
CA THR A 460 19.26 6.47 9.01
C THR A 460 19.33 7.34 10.26
N THR A 461 19.09 8.63 10.12
CA THR A 461 19.02 9.58 11.22
C THR A 461 17.57 9.86 11.58
N LEU A 462 17.18 9.65 12.84
CA LEU A 462 15.97 10.23 13.42
C LEU A 462 16.35 11.60 14.01
N THR A 463 15.64 12.66 13.60
CA THR A 463 15.95 14.04 14.01
C THR A 463 14.71 14.80 14.49
N GLY A 464 14.90 15.60 15.54
CA GLY A 464 13.88 16.45 16.15
C GLY A 464 13.06 15.76 17.23
N ALA A 465 12.75 16.49 18.30
CA ALA A 465 11.88 16.04 19.40
C ALA A 465 10.44 15.64 18.99
N ALA A 466 10.05 15.89 17.72
CA ALA A 466 8.78 15.43 17.15
C ALA A 466 8.81 13.97 16.65
N VAL A 467 9.90 13.23 16.89
CA VAL A 467 9.93 11.76 16.78
C VAL A 467 9.28 11.18 18.04
N THR A 468 8.06 10.65 17.90
CA THR A 468 7.18 10.29 19.02
C THR A 468 6.53 8.91 18.91
N TYR A 469 6.84 8.12 17.87
CA TYR A 469 6.27 6.79 17.67
C TYR A 469 6.53 5.83 18.84
N THR A 470 5.61 4.88 19.05
CA THR A 470 5.61 4.00 20.23
C THR A 470 5.90 2.52 19.94
N GLY A 471 5.96 2.12 18.67
CA GLY A 471 6.22 0.74 18.27
C GLY A 471 7.64 0.24 18.56
N THR A 472 7.94 -0.96 18.08
CA THR A 472 9.30 -1.54 18.24
C THR A 472 10.28 -0.84 17.31
N THR A 473 11.43 -0.46 17.84
CA THR A 473 12.61 -0.04 17.07
C THR A 473 13.53 -1.25 16.88
N THR A 474 13.83 -1.62 15.63
CA THR A 474 14.76 -2.71 15.31
C THR A 474 15.89 -2.20 14.43
N VAL A 475 17.14 -2.42 14.82
CA VAL A 475 18.31 -2.24 13.97
C VAL A 475 18.87 -3.61 13.65
N LYS A 476 18.85 -3.98 12.36
CA LYS A 476 19.38 -5.26 11.85
C LYS A 476 20.79 -5.12 11.30
N GLN A 477 21.12 -3.97 10.72
CA GLN A 477 22.38 -3.65 10.08
C GLN A 477 22.53 -2.12 9.99
N GLY A 478 23.77 -1.64 9.90
CA GLY A 478 24.08 -0.23 9.70
C GLY A 478 23.82 0.61 10.96
N ILE A 479 23.72 1.92 10.78
CA ILE A 479 23.60 2.89 11.86
C ILE A 479 22.17 3.47 11.90
N LEU A 480 21.53 3.37 13.05
CA LEU A 480 20.42 4.25 13.42
C LEU A 480 21.00 5.37 14.30
N ALA A 481 20.91 6.62 13.86
CA ALA A 481 21.45 7.77 14.57
C ALA A 481 20.31 8.63 15.16
N LEU A 482 20.46 9.10 16.39
CA LEU A 482 19.55 10.05 17.04
C LEU A 482 20.18 11.45 17.04
N ARG A 483 19.46 12.48 16.60
CA ARG A 483 19.94 13.87 16.53
C ARG A 483 18.85 14.86 16.94
N ASP A 484 19.27 16.08 17.31
CA ASP A 484 18.39 17.25 17.49
C ASP A 484 17.20 17.02 18.45
N GLY A 485 17.42 16.24 19.52
CA GLY A 485 16.41 15.90 20.51
C GLY A 485 15.49 14.73 20.15
N ALA A 486 15.74 13.99 19.07
CA ALA A 486 15.06 12.71 18.83
C ALA A 486 15.42 11.69 19.93
N THR A 487 14.44 10.92 20.39
CA THR A 487 14.63 9.91 21.45
C THR A 487 13.92 8.60 21.08
N LEU A 488 14.33 7.50 21.74
CA LEU A 488 13.63 6.22 21.67
C LEU A 488 12.89 5.87 22.99
N ALA A 489 12.74 6.83 23.91
CA ALA A 489 12.15 6.60 25.24
C ALA A 489 10.65 6.19 25.20
N ASN A 490 9.99 6.38 24.05
CA ASN A 490 8.61 5.94 23.80
C ASN A 490 8.53 4.57 23.10
N SER A 491 9.64 4.02 22.59
CA SER A 491 9.64 2.74 21.87
C SER A 491 9.32 1.58 22.83
N ARG A 492 8.30 0.79 22.50
CA ARG A 492 7.93 -0.45 23.22
C ARG A 492 9.12 -1.40 23.43
N ALA A 493 10.05 -1.45 22.49
CA ALA A 493 11.32 -2.16 22.62
C ALA A 493 12.35 -1.62 21.62
N ILE A 494 13.63 -1.74 21.95
CA ILE A 494 14.78 -1.46 21.08
C ILE A 494 15.53 -2.78 20.89
N ARG A 495 15.72 -3.22 19.64
CA ARG A 495 16.36 -4.49 19.30
C ARG A 495 17.53 -4.29 18.35
N LEU A 496 18.75 -4.62 18.77
CA LEU A 496 19.97 -4.59 17.95
C LEU A 496 20.34 -6.02 17.52
N THR A 497 19.74 -6.53 16.45
CA THR A 497 19.64 -7.98 16.20
C THR A 497 20.87 -8.61 15.54
N SER A 498 21.91 -7.84 15.23
CA SER A 498 23.19 -8.35 14.71
C SER A 498 24.37 -7.57 15.27
N SER A 499 25.58 -8.13 15.17
CA SER A 499 26.82 -7.43 15.52
C SER A 499 27.09 -6.22 14.61
N GLY A 500 26.54 -6.21 13.40
CA GLY A 500 26.58 -5.08 12.47
C GLY A 500 25.48 -4.03 12.68
N ALA A 501 24.69 -4.14 13.75
CA ALA A 501 23.68 -3.16 14.13
C ALA A 501 24.26 -2.14 15.13
N ARG A 502 24.23 -0.85 14.79
CA ARG A 502 24.68 0.24 15.66
C ARG A 502 23.56 1.26 15.91
N LEU A 503 23.39 1.66 17.16
CA LEU A 503 22.53 2.76 17.58
C LEU A 503 23.41 3.89 18.12
N ASP A 504 23.58 4.95 17.34
CA ASP A 504 24.34 6.16 17.71
C ASP A 504 23.40 7.14 18.44
N THR A 505 23.73 7.46 19.68
CA THR A 505 22.86 8.26 20.57
C THR A 505 23.03 9.78 20.40
N GLY A 506 23.94 10.25 19.55
CA GLY A 506 24.16 11.67 19.27
C GLY A 506 24.73 12.47 20.44
N GLY A 507 25.42 11.83 21.38
CA GLY A 507 26.03 12.46 22.55
C GLY A 507 25.12 12.58 23.78
N SER A 508 23.80 12.39 23.60
CA SER A 508 22.85 12.24 24.71
C SER A 508 22.83 10.80 25.21
N ALA A 509 22.51 10.55 26.49
CA ALA A 509 22.31 9.20 26.98
C ALA A 509 21.02 8.58 26.40
N LEU A 510 21.10 7.33 25.92
CA LEU A 510 19.93 6.55 25.54
C LEU A 510 19.17 6.15 26.81
N ARG A 511 17.97 6.71 26.98
CA ARG A 511 17.06 6.32 28.07
C ARG A 511 16.22 5.11 27.68
N VAL A 512 16.46 3.98 28.34
CA VAL A 512 15.72 2.73 28.16
C VAL A 512 14.63 2.64 29.22
N THR A 513 13.38 2.81 28.81
CA THR A 513 12.18 2.83 29.67
C THR A 513 11.35 1.53 29.59
N SER A 514 11.61 0.68 28.59
CA SER A 514 10.88 -0.56 28.34
C SER A 514 11.84 -1.73 28.19
N ALA A 515 12.43 -1.92 27.00
CA ALA A 515 13.40 -2.97 26.76
C ALA A 515 14.47 -2.58 25.73
N LEU A 516 15.72 -2.97 25.97
CA LEU A 516 16.84 -2.92 25.03
C LEU A 516 17.51 -4.30 24.98
N SER A 517 17.57 -4.93 23.81
CA SER A 517 18.10 -6.29 23.67
C SER A 517 18.83 -6.56 22.37
N GLY A 518 19.62 -7.64 22.34
CA GLY A 518 20.29 -8.16 21.16
C GLY A 518 21.81 -8.28 21.31
N LYS A 519 22.53 -8.12 20.20
CA LYS A 519 23.98 -8.34 20.10
C LYS A 519 24.75 -7.27 19.31
N GLY A 520 24.11 -6.12 19.11
CA GLY A 520 24.72 -4.96 18.46
C GLY A 520 25.33 -3.96 19.45
N THR A 521 25.72 -2.80 18.93
CA THR A 521 26.39 -1.74 19.70
C THR A 521 25.46 -0.54 19.90
N VAL A 522 25.29 -0.09 21.15
CA VAL A 522 24.88 1.29 21.45
C VAL A 522 26.15 2.13 21.51
N ASP A 523 26.24 3.11 20.63
CA ASP A 523 27.35 4.05 20.59
C ASP A 523 26.95 5.34 21.30
N GLY A 524 27.38 5.45 22.56
CA GLY A 524 26.96 6.47 23.51
C GLY A 524 26.67 5.88 24.89
N ALA A 525 26.23 6.74 25.82
CA ALA A 525 25.85 6.33 27.17
C ALA A 525 24.41 5.75 27.20
N VAL A 526 24.12 4.91 28.20
CA VAL A 526 22.81 4.29 28.44
C VAL A 526 22.37 4.53 29.88
N THR A 527 21.12 4.92 30.06
CA THR A 527 20.41 4.94 31.34
C THR A 527 19.27 3.93 31.29
N ASN A 528 19.30 2.91 32.15
CA ASN A 528 18.32 1.84 32.20
C ASN A 528 17.34 2.01 33.37
N GLU A 529 16.06 2.15 33.02
CA GLU A 529 14.89 2.14 33.91
C GLU A 529 13.90 1.01 33.55
N GLY A 530 14.25 0.19 32.56
CA GLY A 530 13.48 -0.96 32.10
C GLY A 530 14.36 -2.20 32.06
N VAL A 531 14.26 -3.00 30.99
CA VAL A 531 15.02 -4.25 30.86
C VAL A 531 16.15 -4.10 29.83
N VAL A 532 17.39 -4.42 30.22
CA VAL A 532 18.54 -4.57 29.31
C VAL A 532 18.99 -6.03 29.32
N THR A 533 19.31 -6.60 28.16
CA THR A 533 19.91 -7.96 28.10
C THR A 533 21.43 -7.92 27.96
N GLY A 534 22.09 -8.99 28.38
CA GLY A 534 23.44 -9.33 27.95
C GLY A 534 23.57 -9.47 26.42
N GLY A 535 24.81 -9.61 25.94
CA GLY A 535 25.18 -9.72 24.53
C GLY A 535 25.38 -8.39 23.81
N LEU A 536 24.85 -7.30 24.36
CA LEU A 536 25.03 -5.94 23.84
C LEU A 536 26.41 -5.37 24.17
N THR A 537 26.86 -4.42 23.34
CA THR A 537 28.00 -3.54 23.64
C THR A 537 27.51 -2.11 23.81
N VAL A 538 27.95 -1.42 24.86
CA VAL A 538 27.72 0.00 25.13
C VAL A 538 29.06 0.71 25.14
N SER A 539 29.31 1.62 24.18
CA SER A 539 30.61 2.30 24.09
C SER A 539 30.82 3.35 25.21
N GLY A 540 29.74 3.98 25.67
CA GLY A 540 29.77 4.98 26.74
C GLY A 540 29.49 4.39 28.12
N ALA A 541 29.08 5.27 29.05
CA ALA A 541 28.71 4.90 30.41
C ALA A 541 27.39 4.09 30.44
N TYR A 542 27.28 3.15 31.38
CA TYR A 542 26.06 2.41 31.68
C TYR A 542 25.59 2.73 33.10
N THR A 543 24.39 3.28 33.23
CA THR A 543 23.73 3.53 34.52
C THR A 543 22.45 2.71 34.59
N GLN A 544 22.35 1.81 35.57
CA GLN A 544 21.09 1.15 35.90
C GLN A 544 20.48 1.80 37.14
N ASN A 545 19.25 2.29 37.01
CA ASN A 545 18.48 2.89 38.10
C ASN A 545 17.81 1.82 38.96
N ALA A 546 17.18 2.20 40.07
CA ALA A 546 16.52 1.28 41.00
C ALA A 546 15.37 0.49 40.35
N GLU A 547 14.71 1.06 39.35
CA GLU A 547 13.63 0.44 38.58
C GLU A 547 14.15 -0.46 37.45
N GLY A 548 15.41 -0.29 37.06
CA GLY A 548 16.03 -1.01 35.95
C GLY A 548 16.41 -2.44 36.30
N GLN A 549 16.47 -3.30 35.27
CA GLN A 549 16.84 -4.69 35.37
C GLN A 549 17.85 -5.07 34.28
N LEU A 550 18.91 -5.78 34.66
CA LEU A 550 19.80 -6.48 33.73
C LEU A 550 19.38 -7.94 33.65
N VAL A 551 19.28 -8.50 32.46
CA VAL A 551 18.97 -9.91 32.21
C VAL A 551 20.20 -10.58 31.62
N LEU A 552 20.69 -11.65 32.28
CA LEU A 552 21.79 -12.44 31.76
C LEU A 552 21.43 -13.09 30.41
N ALA A 553 22.39 -13.14 29.50
CA ALA A 553 22.32 -13.86 28.24
C ALA A 553 23.60 -14.70 28.06
N ASP A 554 23.70 -15.43 26.94
CA ASP A 554 24.87 -16.28 26.64
C ASP A 554 26.21 -15.51 26.61
N GLU A 555 26.14 -14.21 26.28
CA GLU A 555 27.26 -13.27 26.31
C GLU A 555 26.97 -12.17 27.36
N PRO A 556 27.98 -11.66 28.08
CA PRO A 556 27.81 -10.57 29.04
C PRO A 556 27.40 -9.26 28.35
N LEU A 557 26.83 -8.33 29.12
CA LEU A 557 26.77 -6.92 28.70
C LEU A 557 28.18 -6.35 28.71
N LYS A 558 28.66 -5.80 27.58
CA LYS A 558 29.99 -5.17 27.46
C LYS A 558 29.85 -3.65 27.57
N VAL A 559 30.60 -3.01 28.46
CA VAL A 559 30.54 -1.54 28.69
C VAL A 559 31.93 -0.93 28.67
N GLY A 560 32.15 0.06 27.79
CA GLY A 560 33.43 0.76 27.66
C GLY A 560 33.59 2.01 28.55
N GLY A 561 32.49 2.60 29.02
CA GLY A 561 32.50 3.72 29.95
C GLY A 561 32.13 3.34 31.38
N LYS A 562 32.02 4.34 32.26
CA LYS A 562 31.69 4.16 33.69
C LYS A 562 30.42 3.32 33.88
N VAL A 563 30.49 2.31 34.75
CA VAL A 563 29.36 1.49 35.20
C VAL A 563 28.83 1.95 36.57
N THR A 564 27.52 2.18 36.66
CA THR A 564 26.77 2.43 37.90
C THR A 564 25.57 1.50 37.96
N LEU A 565 25.41 0.73 39.05
CA LEU A 565 24.40 -0.32 39.20
C LEU A 565 23.44 -0.06 40.37
N GLY A 566 22.19 -0.44 40.14
CA GLY A 566 21.08 -0.50 41.08
C GLY A 566 20.00 -1.42 40.50
N GLY A 567 18.91 -1.68 41.24
CA GLY A 567 17.78 -2.43 40.70
C GLY A 567 18.09 -3.91 40.44
N GLY A 568 17.29 -4.53 39.58
CA GLY A 568 17.25 -5.99 39.42
C GLY A 568 18.39 -6.60 38.60
N LEU A 569 18.68 -7.87 38.90
CA LEU A 569 19.46 -8.79 38.06
C LEU A 569 18.65 -10.07 37.86
N ASP A 570 18.34 -10.41 36.61
CA ASP A 570 17.71 -11.68 36.23
C ASP A 570 18.77 -12.69 35.79
N LEU A 571 18.73 -13.86 36.42
CA LEU A 571 19.64 -14.97 36.19
C LEU A 571 18.90 -16.25 35.76
N SER A 572 17.63 -16.15 35.36
CA SER A 572 16.83 -17.28 34.90
C SER A 572 17.46 -18.04 33.71
N ALA A 573 18.20 -17.33 32.84
CA ALA A 573 18.96 -17.90 31.73
C ALA A 573 20.32 -18.53 32.13
N ALA A 574 20.76 -18.44 33.40
CA ALA A 574 22.09 -18.91 33.79
C ALA A 574 22.28 -20.44 33.70
N GLY A 575 21.19 -21.21 33.60
CA GLY A 575 21.23 -22.65 33.38
C GLY A 575 21.72 -23.05 31.97
N THR A 576 21.64 -22.16 30.99
CA THR A 576 22.06 -22.40 29.59
C THR A 576 23.36 -21.68 29.21
N ALA A 577 23.77 -20.66 29.96
CA ALA A 577 24.98 -19.89 29.67
C ALA A 577 26.26 -20.75 29.71
N THR A 578 27.08 -20.64 28.66
CA THR A 578 28.34 -21.40 28.52
C THR A 578 29.39 -20.93 29.51
N ALA A 579 29.56 -21.67 30.60
CA ALA A 579 30.64 -21.46 31.56
C ALA A 579 32.01 -21.60 30.89
N ARG A 580 32.90 -20.62 31.15
CA ARG A 580 34.30 -20.65 30.70
C ARG A 580 35.19 -21.04 31.88
N PRO A 581 36.23 -21.87 31.70
CA PRO A 581 37.24 -22.09 32.74
C PRO A 581 37.97 -20.77 33.05
N ALA A 582 38.18 -20.48 34.33
CA ALA A 582 38.87 -19.27 34.77
C ALA A 582 40.31 -19.22 34.22
N THR A 583 40.59 -18.31 33.29
CA THR A 583 41.94 -18.10 32.75
C THR A 583 42.72 -17.14 33.64
N GLY A 584 43.33 -17.65 34.71
CA GLY A 584 44.22 -16.87 35.57
C GLY A 584 45.51 -16.47 34.84
N THR A 585 45.61 -15.21 34.39
CA THR A 585 46.83 -14.63 33.85
C THR A 585 47.69 -14.01 34.95
N ALA A 586 48.47 -14.85 35.64
CA ALA A 586 49.44 -14.39 36.63
C ALA A 586 50.59 -13.59 35.97
N TYR A 587 50.73 -12.32 36.35
CA TYR A 587 51.71 -11.39 35.79
C TYR A 587 53.13 -11.65 36.35
N GLY A 588 53.87 -12.55 35.73
CA GLY A 588 55.25 -12.90 36.12
C GLY A 588 56.29 -11.91 35.58
N LYS A 589 56.89 -11.09 36.45
CA LYS A 589 58.07 -10.29 36.11
C LYS A 589 59.26 -11.19 35.75
N SER A 590 59.93 -10.90 34.65
CA SER A 590 61.16 -11.59 34.26
C SER A 590 62.34 -11.19 35.16
N SER A 591 63.08 -12.18 35.65
CA SER A 591 64.50 -12.06 35.93
C SER A 591 65.16 -13.37 35.57
N ALA A 592 66.24 -13.32 34.80
CA ALA A 592 66.90 -14.50 34.26
C ALA A 592 67.97 -15.03 35.23
N SER A 593 68.03 -16.35 35.40
CA SER A 593 69.22 -17.05 35.90
C SER A 593 69.26 -18.48 35.38
N THR A 594 70.45 -18.91 34.96
CA THR A 594 70.78 -20.20 34.36
C THR A 594 70.91 -21.33 35.39
N GLY A 595 70.54 -22.57 35.03
CA GLY A 595 70.85 -23.77 35.81
C GLY A 595 70.39 -25.07 35.15
N THR A 596 71.26 -26.08 35.09
CA THR A 596 71.10 -27.33 34.31
C THR A 596 70.88 -28.59 35.16
N GLY A 597 70.22 -29.62 34.57
CA GLY A 597 70.07 -30.97 35.13
C GLY A 597 68.86 -31.13 36.07
N GLY A 598 68.29 -32.30 36.29
CA GLY A 598 68.53 -33.66 35.79
C GLY A 598 67.42 -34.60 36.32
N ALA A 599 67.16 -35.73 35.66
CA ALA A 599 65.93 -36.51 35.88
C ALA A 599 65.85 -37.30 37.20
N SER A 600 64.64 -37.45 37.76
CA SER A 600 64.07 -38.68 38.33
C SER A 600 62.87 -38.39 39.25
N GLY A 601 61.78 -39.17 39.14
CA GLY A 601 60.96 -39.49 40.32
C GLY A 601 59.44 -39.45 40.23
N LYS A 602 58.85 -40.61 39.88
CA LYS A 602 57.58 -41.17 40.38
C LYS A 602 56.25 -40.45 40.12
N ASP A 603 55.37 -41.18 39.45
CA ASP A 603 53.93 -40.95 39.44
C ASP A 603 53.34 -40.90 40.86
N SER A 604 52.49 -39.91 41.10
CA SER A 604 51.44 -39.91 42.12
C SER A 604 50.35 -38.93 41.67
N PRO A 605 49.05 -39.28 41.79
CA PRO A 605 47.98 -38.51 41.16
C PRO A 605 47.76 -37.20 41.89
N THR A 606 48.30 -36.11 41.36
CA THR A 606 47.94 -34.76 41.82
C THR A 606 46.47 -34.50 41.52
N ALA A 607 45.72 -34.14 42.55
CA ALA A 607 44.29 -33.84 42.48
C ALA A 607 43.96 -32.86 41.35
N GLY A 608 42.83 -33.08 40.66
CA GLY A 608 42.37 -32.24 39.57
C GLY A 608 42.22 -30.79 40.02
N ASN A 609 42.74 -29.87 39.21
CA ASN A 609 42.65 -28.43 39.46
C ASN A 609 41.21 -27.96 39.18
N ASP A 610 40.35 -28.05 40.20
CA ASP A 610 38.92 -27.76 40.14
C ASP A 610 38.71 -26.27 39.86
N SER A 611 38.69 -25.93 38.58
CA SER A 611 38.66 -24.55 38.09
C SER A 611 37.28 -23.99 38.33
N ALA A 612 37.13 -23.21 39.40
CA ALA A 612 35.85 -22.66 39.85
C ALA A 612 35.06 -22.05 38.68
N ARG A 613 33.86 -22.58 38.46
CA ARG A 613 32.96 -22.20 37.37
C ARG A 613 32.60 -20.71 37.51
N GLU A 614 33.01 -19.90 36.55
CA GLU A 614 32.74 -18.45 36.53
C GLU A 614 31.75 -18.08 35.43
N ILE A 615 30.86 -17.14 35.74
CA ILE A 615 29.91 -16.52 34.80
C ILE A 615 30.12 -15.01 34.86
N THR A 616 30.62 -14.41 33.78
CA THR A 616 30.65 -12.95 33.61
C THR A 616 29.24 -12.45 33.33
N VAL A 617 28.71 -11.58 34.19
CA VAL A 617 27.39 -10.95 34.01
C VAL A 617 27.53 -9.64 33.22
N LEU A 618 28.54 -8.84 33.58
CA LEU A 618 28.88 -7.58 32.94
C LEU A 618 30.40 -7.50 32.80
N ASN A 619 30.85 -7.20 31.58
CA ASN A 619 32.25 -6.99 31.24
C ASN A 619 32.52 -5.48 31.08
N HIS A 620 33.36 -4.90 31.94
CA HIS A 620 33.58 -3.46 32.09
C HIS A 620 34.96 -3.06 31.56
N THR A 621 35.12 -3.03 30.23
CA THR A 621 36.38 -2.69 29.53
C THR A 621 36.89 -1.24 29.73
N GLY A 622 36.25 -0.46 30.60
CA GLY A 622 36.62 0.92 30.93
C GLY A 622 37.50 1.03 32.17
N ASN A 623 38.31 2.08 32.27
CA ASN A 623 39.35 2.21 33.31
C ASN A 623 38.84 2.57 34.72
N THR A 624 37.54 2.43 34.99
CA THR A 624 36.91 2.88 36.24
C THR A 624 36.36 1.69 37.04
N ARG A 625 36.24 1.83 38.36
CA ARG A 625 35.57 0.80 39.17
C ARG A 625 34.06 0.81 38.88
N THR A 626 33.47 -0.37 38.83
CA THR A 626 32.00 -0.52 38.93
C THR A 626 31.53 0.06 40.27
N THR A 627 30.44 0.83 40.23
CA THR A 627 29.87 1.50 41.41
C THR A 627 28.41 1.12 41.62
N GLY A 628 27.96 1.09 42.87
CA GLY A 628 26.64 0.54 43.22
C GLY A 628 26.61 -0.99 43.17
N THR A 629 25.42 -1.56 43.38
CA THR A 629 25.17 -3.01 43.44
C THR A 629 23.74 -3.30 43.00
N PHE A 630 23.47 -4.48 42.43
CA PHE A 630 22.10 -4.95 42.24
C PHE A 630 21.37 -5.15 43.57
N ASP A 631 20.05 -5.07 43.54
CA ASP A 631 19.17 -5.14 44.71
C ASP A 631 19.42 -6.41 45.53
N LYS A 632 19.69 -6.22 46.83
CA LYS A 632 19.99 -7.29 47.80
C LYS A 632 21.27 -8.10 47.51
N LEU A 633 22.00 -7.80 46.44
CA LEU A 633 23.22 -8.50 46.00
C LEU A 633 24.47 -7.65 46.27
N ARG A 634 24.83 -7.46 47.55
CA ARG A 634 26.10 -6.82 47.92
C ARG A 634 27.32 -7.66 47.49
N GLU A 635 28.52 -7.06 47.47
CA GLU A 635 29.79 -7.79 47.26
C GLU A 635 29.85 -9.06 48.14
N GLY A 636 30.15 -10.20 47.53
CA GLY A 636 30.24 -11.51 48.19
C GLY A 636 28.90 -12.20 48.50
N ALA A 637 27.76 -11.59 48.14
CA ALA A 637 26.44 -12.19 48.34
C ALA A 637 26.30 -13.51 47.57
N GLU A 638 25.59 -14.46 48.17
CA GLU A 638 25.36 -15.79 47.60
C GLU A 638 24.14 -15.80 46.69
N VAL A 639 24.31 -16.43 45.53
CA VAL A 639 23.28 -16.62 44.51
C VAL A 639 23.22 -18.10 44.17
N LYS A 640 22.10 -18.76 44.45
CA LYS A 640 21.89 -20.15 44.07
C LYS A 640 21.33 -20.23 42.65
N LEU A 641 22.05 -20.91 41.75
CA LEU A 641 21.64 -21.17 40.36
C LEU A 641 21.64 -22.68 40.14
N ALA A 642 20.44 -23.24 39.91
CA ALA A 642 20.19 -24.67 40.05
C ALA A 642 20.77 -25.20 41.38
N ASP A 643 21.63 -26.20 41.36
CA ASP A 643 22.25 -26.78 42.58
C ASP A 643 23.59 -26.13 42.98
N THR A 644 24.09 -25.16 42.23
CA THR A 644 25.38 -24.51 42.50
C THR A 644 25.18 -23.16 43.21
N VAL A 645 25.93 -22.92 44.29
CA VAL A 645 25.98 -21.63 44.99
C VAL A 645 27.14 -20.80 44.44
N TYR A 646 26.83 -19.68 43.82
CA TYR A 646 27.81 -18.69 43.34
C TYR A 646 27.93 -17.54 44.33
N ARG A 647 29.07 -16.86 44.33
CA ARG A 647 29.24 -15.54 44.97
C ARG A 647 29.40 -14.47 43.91
N ILE A 648 28.70 -13.34 44.08
CA ILE A 648 28.86 -12.18 43.20
C ILE A 648 30.05 -11.31 43.64
N SER A 649 30.87 -10.87 42.69
CA SER A 649 31.85 -9.80 42.89
C SER A 649 31.70 -8.73 41.82
N TYR A 650 31.82 -7.46 42.23
CA TYR A 650 31.82 -6.27 41.36
C TYR A 650 33.25 -5.80 41.02
N LYS A 651 34.23 -6.68 41.23
CA LYS A 651 35.67 -6.47 41.04
C LYS A 651 36.33 -7.68 40.35
N GLY A 652 35.55 -8.45 39.61
CA GLY A 652 36.02 -9.63 38.89
C GLY A 652 36.89 -9.27 37.69
N GLY A 653 37.33 -10.29 36.94
CA GLY A 653 38.07 -10.12 35.70
C GLY A 653 39.37 -9.35 35.90
N ASP A 654 39.50 -8.20 35.22
CA ASP A 654 40.61 -7.26 35.31
C ASP A 654 40.48 -6.22 36.45
N GLY A 655 39.45 -6.34 37.31
CA GLY A 655 39.32 -5.63 38.58
C GLY A 655 38.05 -4.79 38.75
N ASN A 656 37.15 -4.81 37.76
CA ASN A 656 35.90 -4.06 37.75
C ASN A 656 34.73 -4.79 37.05
N ASP A 657 34.93 -5.99 36.48
CA ASP A 657 33.85 -6.83 35.96
C ASP A 657 32.86 -7.24 37.05
N VAL A 658 31.62 -7.56 36.65
CA VAL A 658 30.67 -8.25 37.53
C VAL A 658 30.64 -9.72 37.19
N VAL A 659 31.09 -10.56 38.11
CA VAL A 659 31.22 -12.01 37.95
C VAL A 659 30.47 -12.77 39.04
N LEU A 660 30.03 -13.97 38.69
CA LEU A 660 29.52 -14.98 39.61
C LEU A 660 30.51 -16.16 39.61
N THR A 661 31.22 -16.36 40.71
CA THR A 661 32.19 -17.46 40.87
C THR A 661 31.58 -18.57 41.73
N ALA A 662 31.60 -19.82 41.26
CA ALA A 662 31.06 -20.95 42.00
C ALA A 662 31.83 -21.19 43.30
N THR A 663 31.11 -21.42 44.40
CA THR A 663 31.69 -21.83 45.68
C THR A 663 32.08 -23.30 45.57
N ALA A 664 33.38 -23.61 45.75
CA ALA A 664 33.87 -24.99 45.71
C ALA A 664 33.14 -25.86 46.75
N VAL A 665 32.62 -27.00 46.31
CA VAL A 665 32.00 -27.99 47.20
C VAL A 665 33.10 -28.90 47.73
N SER A 666 33.73 -28.53 48.85
CA SER A 666 34.69 -29.41 49.52
C SER A 666 34.02 -30.75 49.89
N PRO A 667 34.53 -31.90 49.41
CA PRO A 667 34.02 -33.19 49.84
C PRO A 667 34.53 -33.52 51.25
N THR A 668 33.60 -33.95 52.13
CA THR A 668 33.72 -34.29 53.58
C THR A 668 33.60 -33.09 54.54
N ALA A 669 32.81 -33.14 55.63
CA ALA A 669 32.41 -34.26 56.48
C ALA A 669 31.03 -34.06 57.15
N SER A 670 30.53 -35.10 57.82
CA SER A 670 29.17 -35.19 58.38
C SER A 670 28.84 -34.17 59.48
N ALA A 671 27.66 -33.58 59.37
CA ALA A 671 26.77 -33.07 60.42
C ALA A 671 27.36 -32.66 61.79
N HIS A 672 27.29 -31.36 62.10
CA HIS A 672 26.53 -30.87 63.27
C HIS A 672 25.99 -29.46 62.98
N GLY A 673 24.77 -29.17 63.43
CA GLY A 673 24.01 -28.01 62.97
C GLY A 673 24.15 -26.77 63.85
N GLN A 674 24.14 -25.60 63.22
CA GLN A 674 23.63 -24.38 63.84
C GLN A 674 23.04 -23.47 62.77
N ALA A 675 21.79 -23.03 62.97
CA ALA A 675 21.08 -22.22 62.00
C ALA A 675 21.56 -20.76 62.04
N SER A 676 21.87 -20.18 60.89
CA SER A 676 21.98 -18.73 60.71
C SER A 676 21.13 -18.29 59.52
N SER A 677 20.26 -17.31 59.76
CA SER A 677 19.27 -16.81 58.81
C SER A 677 19.91 -15.94 57.73
N GLY A 678 19.66 -16.22 56.45
CA GLY A 678 20.18 -15.37 55.36
C GLY A 678 19.83 -15.73 53.91
N SER A 679 19.01 -16.75 53.65
CA SER A 679 18.63 -17.11 52.27
C SER A 679 17.55 -16.18 51.73
N VAL A 680 17.93 -15.24 50.86
CA VAL A 680 16.96 -14.42 50.10
C VAL A 680 16.61 -15.16 48.81
N THR A 681 15.39 -15.68 48.72
CA THR A 681 14.82 -16.14 47.44
C THR A 681 14.58 -14.93 46.53
N ALA A 682 15.11 -14.96 45.31
CA ALA A 682 14.79 -13.98 44.29
C ALA A 682 13.32 -14.14 43.86
N GLU A 683 12.50 -13.10 44.07
CA GLU A 683 11.13 -13.08 43.55
C GLU A 683 11.14 -12.77 42.05
N THR A 684 10.79 -13.76 41.24
CA THR A 684 10.63 -13.62 39.80
C THR A 684 9.41 -12.75 39.48
N ARG A 685 9.62 -11.52 38.98
CA ARG A 685 8.59 -10.82 38.20
C ARG A 685 8.73 -11.23 36.73
N SER A 686 8.05 -12.31 36.36
CA SER A 686 8.13 -12.89 35.02
C SER A 686 7.68 -11.91 33.93
N ALA A 687 8.65 -11.36 33.18
CA ALA A 687 8.38 -10.69 31.92
C ALA A 687 8.27 -11.73 30.80
N SER A 688 7.10 -11.82 30.16
CA SER A 688 6.85 -12.77 29.07
C SER A 688 7.56 -12.35 27.77
N ALA A 689 8.76 -12.89 27.56
CA ALA A 689 9.43 -12.84 26.27
C ALA A 689 8.71 -13.75 25.27
N ALA A 690 7.83 -13.18 24.45
CA ALA A 690 7.18 -13.90 23.36
C ALA A 690 8.12 -14.04 22.16
N GLU A 691 8.77 -15.20 22.03
CA GLU A 691 9.22 -15.70 20.73
C GLU A 691 8.03 -16.20 19.91
N SER A 692 8.14 -16.12 18.59
CA SER A 692 7.02 -16.37 17.67
C SER A 692 6.84 -17.85 17.35
N GLY A 693 5.80 -18.48 17.90
CA GLY A 693 5.37 -19.84 17.57
C GLY A 693 3.85 -20.06 17.69
N ALA A 694 3.18 -20.15 16.54
CA ALA A 694 1.87 -20.77 16.26
C ALA A 694 0.76 -20.88 17.35
N PHE A 695 -0.35 -20.17 17.12
CA PHE A 695 -1.75 -20.37 17.60
C PHE A 695 -2.09 -20.27 19.12
N GLY A 696 -3.08 -19.42 19.44
CA GLY A 696 -3.84 -19.43 20.70
C GLY A 696 -4.15 -18.03 21.25
N TRP A 697 -5.43 -17.63 21.35
CA TRP A 697 -5.87 -16.32 21.86
C TRP A 697 -6.73 -16.43 23.13
N TRP A 698 -6.49 -15.53 24.10
CA TRP A 698 -7.35 -15.20 25.26
C TRP A 698 -7.63 -16.36 26.25
N PRO A 699 -8.27 -16.13 27.43
CA PRO A 699 -8.76 -14.87 28.03
C PRO A 699 -7.61 -14.07 28.70
N TYR A 700 -7.75 -12.91 29.36
CA TYR A 700 -8.92 -12.07 29.69
C TYR A 700 -8.70 -10.60 29.23
N ALA A 701 -9.74 -9.78 29.33
CA ALA A 701 -9.68 -8.34 29.65
C ALA A 701 -10.86 -8.05 30.59
N LEU A 702 -10.61 -7.62 31.84
CA LEU A 702 -11.65 -7.21 32.81
C LEU A 702 -10.99 -6.70 34.11
N ALA A 703 -10.98 -5.37 34.33
CA ALA A 703 -10.97 -4.69 35.67
C ALA A 703 -10.54 -3.19 35.59
N ALA A 704 -11.28 -2.36 34.85
CA ALA A 704 -11.19 -0.88 34.97
C ALA A 704 -12.46 -0.22 34.37
N GLY A 705 -13.62 -0.44 34.97
CA GLY A 705 -14.90 -0.06 34.35
C GLY A 705 -16.12 -0.10 35.27
N LEU A 706 -15.98 0.26 36.55
CA LEU A 706 -17.08 0.36 37.50
C LEU A 706 -16.89 1.58 38.42
N LEU A 707 -17.28 2.76 37.92
CA LEU A 707 -17.74 3.95 38.69
C LEU A 707 -18.01 5.09 37.70
N GLY A 708 -19.27 5.26 37.27
CA GLY A 708 -19.65 6.31 36.30
C GLY A 708 -20.85 5.96 35.42
N GLY A 709 -21.95 5.49 36.01
CA GLY A 709 -23.06 4.93 35.24
C GLY A 709 -24.44 5.14 35.87
N LEU A 710 -24.85 6.40 36.05
CA LEU A 710 -26.26 6.73 36.34
C LEU A 710 -26.53 8.21 36.01
N LEU A 711 -27.16 8.46 34.86
CA LEU A 711 -28.26 9.43 34.64
C LEU A 711 -28.59 9.52 33.14
N VAL A 712 -29.82 9.12 32.79
CA VAL A 712 -30.45 9.35 31.48
C VAL A 712 -31.62 10.31 31.71
N PRO A 713 -31.87 11.28 30.81
CA PRO A 713 -33.21 11.82 30.63
C PRO A 713 -33.80 11.48 29.26
N ALA A 714 -35.07 11.12 29.27
CA ALA A 714 -35.81 10.65 28.09
C ALA A 714 -36.26 11.80 27.16
N THR A 715 -36.44 11.47 25.88
CA THR A 715 -37.05 12.35 24.88
C THR A 715 -38.54 12.62 25.16
N LYS A 716 -38.99 13.86 24.99
CA LYS A 716 -40.39 14.17 24.67
C LYS A 716 -40.49 15.15 23.49
N ARG A 717 -41.36 14.82 22.53
CA ARG A 717 -41.82 15.73 21.47
C ARG A 717 -42.96 16.61 21.98
N THR A 718 -42.98 17.87 21.56
CA THR A 718 -44.24 18.60 21.26
C THR A 718 -44.00 19.60 20.12
N ARG A 719 -45.09 19.97 19.43
CA ARG A 719 -45.09 20.86 18.26
C ARG A 719 -45.28 22.34 18.65
N ALA A 720 -44.91 23.20 17.70
CA ALA A 720 -45.67 24.37 17.19
C ALA A 720 -45.11 25.77 17.49
N GLY A 721 -45.22 26.66 16.48
CA GLY A 721 -45.56 28.06 16.72
C GLY A 721 -44.52 29.16 16.40
N GLY A 722 -44.37 29.51 15.12
CA GLY A 722 -44.66 30.90 14.69
C GLY A 722 -43.60 32.02 14.76
N ARG A 723 -43.41 32.64 13.57
CA ARG A 723 -43.32 34.09 13.29
C ARG A 723 -42.03 34.92 13.58
N ARG A 724 -41.41 35.29 12.44
CA ARG A 724 -41.15 36.67 11.91
C ARG A 724 -40.05 37.58 12.50
N ARG A 725 -39.43 38.31 11.53
CA ARG A 725 -38.59 39.53 11.62
C ARG A 725 -37.20 39.34 12.25
N GLY A 726 -36.15 40.06 11.82
CA GLY A 726 -36.03 41.00 10.70
C GLY A 726 -34.81 41.94 10.85
N GLY A 727 -34.35 42.56 9.74
CA GLY A 727 -33.17 43.46 9.70
C GLY A 727 -31.87 42.68 9.41
N ARG A 728 -31.13 42.90 8.30
CA ARG A 728 -30.43 44.13 7.87
C ARG A 728 -29.56 44.72 8.98
N HIS A 729 -28.24 44.65 8.79
CA HIS A 729 -27.39 45.82 8.59
C HIS A 729 -26.16 45.43 7.76
N SER A 730 -25.56 46.42 7.11
CA SER A 730 -24.48 46.30 6.13
C SER A 730 -23.34 47.23 6.47
N ALA A 731 -22.17 46.94 5.88
CA ALA A 731 -21.09 47.87 5.51
C ALA A 731 -19.88 48.07 6.46
N HIS A 732 -18.73 47.72 5.87
CA HIS A 732 -17.47 48.50 5.77
C HIS A 732 -16.37 48.41 6.84
N GLY A 733 -15.14 48.35 6.31
CA GLY A 733 -13.93 48.93 6.91
C GLY A 733 -12.86 47.91 7.31
N GLY A 734 -11.82 47.72 6.48
CA GLY A 734 -10.66 46.87 6.76
C GLY A 734 -10.10 46.22 5.52
#